data_AF-A0A933BWM6-F1
#
_entry.id   AF-A0A933BWM6-F1
#
_cell.length_a   1.000
_cell.length_b   1.000
_cell.length_c   1.000
_cell.angle_alpha   90.00
_cell.angle_beta   90.00
_cell.angle_gamma   90.00
#
_symmetry.space_group_name_H-M   'P 1'
#
loop_
_entity.id
_entity.type
_entity.pdbx_description
1 polymer ?
#
loop_
_entity_poly.entity_id
_entity_poly.type
_entity_poly.pdbx_seq_one_letter_code
_entity_poly.pdbx_strand_id
1 'polypeptide(L)'
;MTPWPRPTGSGGGRRIPLALGVTLRLLGLLFFFSCVPILGALLFAEPAAAAPLASEEVLDAARAFARVFDAVPALSARARGEAASVPAEALPGAQQILRALEREEGTNPFLWAAWGIVAGAGQDAAGAARAYRRASELAGNGLATRWSLLKLFQALGREEEARQEWQQLRRLRLRLGLDRVTFIAEELTLAARAFAAAGQGEAAEQTVALAAEFDPVSADVHLARAGLLLRRGRVLNLGFLRAVGGAARGFYADLPVRYAVGVNLLAALLTALPLALFLMAVVLAVRDFPLFHHDVVEATRFRLSAEAQRTAALLLLGLPFLLGLGALWFSCVALVLVGAYLKVKERLIASVALLLTALIPDGATGLALLYGASTSPRVAALMEVERGGRGSGLLETVTRWTAEEPKEVLPLLAQGLIHRRRGELAEARTAYQRALALVPDLPGTHVNLGNVAFLQGEPERARQAYERALALNPEDPLALFNLSQYQTERLQLEQAQTSYEAAVGRLPALAGRLALATAGGAERVLVDAPIPVEGIWRVATAGSADTPVLAGALWGGRLPYVPLASAPWVLGGAAVLIWVVAFLKAARGHALSCEKCGRPFCPKCQRFFREGRLCARCAAAFKREGVGETTKTLRVREHEAYRARARRSALAFSVVFPGAGHLYVGSALAGFLLLLVALWAALQGLLLPWAIPVLHLPQPAEGLFAAFGGALFLACYLWSVRARKKVGA
;
A
#
# COMPACT_ATOMS: atom_id res chain seq x y z
N MET A 1 -69.11 -3.05 57.16
CA MET A 1 -69.58 -2.71 55.80
C MET A 1 -68.84 -3.60 54.80
N THR A 2 -69.58 -4.44 54.09
CA THR A 2 -69.22 -5.14 52.82
C THR A 2 -68.89 -4.12 51.70
N PRO A 3 -68.44 -4.47 50.45
CA PRO A 3 -68.08 -5.76 49.82
C PRO A 3 -66.77 -5.77 48.94
N TRP A 4 -66.50 -6.95 48.33
CA TRP A 4 -65.65 -7.37 47.17
C TRP A 4 -65.77 -6.51 45.87
N PRO A 5 -65.06 -6.74 44.69
CA PRO A 5 -64.23 -7.89 44.22
C PRO A 5 -62.92 -7.59 43.38
N ARG A 6 -62.19 -8.66 42.97
CA ARG A 6 -61.15 -8.70 41.88
C ARG A 6 -61.79 -8.83 40.47
N PRO A 7 -61.05 -8.57 39.36
CA PRO A 7 -60.62 -9.69 38.50
C PRO A 7 -59.23 -9.54 37.82
N THR A 8 -58.82 -10.65 37.21
CA THR A 8 -57.54 -11.10 36.64
C THR A 8 -57.06 -10.43 35.34
N GLY A 9 -55.74 -10.40 35.11
CA GLY A 9 -55.14 -10.12 33.80
C GLY A 9 -53.68 -10.61 33.67
N SER A 10 -53.48 -11.68 32.93
CA SER A 10 -52.18 -12.28 32.56
C SER A 10 -51.37 -11.38 31.62
N GLY A 11 -50.07 -11.20 31.87
CA GLY A 11 -49.16 -10.48 30.97
C GLY A 11 -47.69 -10.74 31.26
N GLY A 12 -47.17 -11.89 30.81
CA GLY A 12 -45.76 -12.24 30.91
C GLY A 12 -44.89 -11.41 29.95
N GLY A 13 -44.27 -10.35 30.47
CA GLY A 13 -43.19 -9.61 29.81
C GLY A 13 -41.84 -9.98 30.40
N ARG A 14 -41.06 -10.84 29.73
CA ARG A 14 -39.63 -11.00 30.04
C ARG A 14 -38.79 -10.00 29.24
N ARG A 15 -38.11 -9.15 29.99
CA ARG A 15 -37.20 -8.08 29.59
C ARG A 15 -36.00 -8.64 28.80
N ILE A 16 -35.71 -8.06 27.64
CA ILE A 16 -34.38 -8.13 27.00
C ILE A 16 -33.58 -6.96 27.60
N PRO A 17 -32.30 -7.13 28.01
CA PRO A 17 -31.57 -6.06 28.68
C PRO A 17 -31.30 -4.90 27.71
N LEU A 18 -31.85 -3.72 28.05
CA LEU A 18 -31.69 -2.46 27.34
C LEU A 18 -30.21 -2.03 27.20
N ALA A 19 -29.32 -2.58 28.03
CA ALA A 19 -27.90 -2.21 28.11
C ALA A 19 -27.07 -2.60 26.87
N LEU A 20 -27.42 -3.68 26.15
CA LEU A 20 -26.64 -4.15 24.99
C LEU A 20 -26.94 -3.33 23.71
N GLY A 21 -28.17 -2.83 23.58
CA GLY A 21 -28.59 -2.02 22.42
C GLY A 21 -28.09 -0.59 22.45
N VAL A 22 -27.83 -0.05 23.65
CA VAL A 22 -27.30 1.31 23.85
C VAL A 22 -25.77 1.33 23.71
N THR A 23 -25.07 0.32 24.24
CA THR A 23 -23.60 0.17 24.08
C THR A 23 -23.19 -0.10 22.63
N LEU A 24 -23.94 -0.92 21.87
CA LEU A 24 -23.67 -1.16 20.44
C LEU A 24 -23.98 0.05 19.54
N ARG A 25 -24.97 0.87 19.90
CA ARG A 25 -25.26 2.13 19.19
C ARG A 25 -24.20 3.19 19.46
N LEU A 26 -23.69 3.27 20.69
CA LEU A 26 -22.58 4.17 21.05
C LEU A 26 -21.28 3.78 20.34
N LEU A 27 -20.95 2.48 20.24
CA LEU A 27 -19.78 2.01 19.50
C LEU A 27 -19.86 2.32 17.99
N GLY A 28 -21.03 2.13 17.36
CA GLY A 28 -21.24 2.45 15.95
C GLY A 28 -21.25 3.96 15.65
N LEU A 29 -21.75 4.79 16.58
CA LEU A 29 -21.74 6.26 16.45
C LEU A 29 -20.39 6.88 16.78
N LEU A 30 -19.65 6.35 17.76
CA LEU A 30 -18.28 6.74 18.06
C LEU A 30 -17.37 6.44 16.87
N PHE A 31 -17.49 5.27 16.23
CA PHE A 31 -16.72 4.93 15.04
C PHE A 31 -17.02 5.86 13.84
N PHE A 32 -18.28 6.25 13.66
CA PHE A 32 -18.72 7.10 12.55
C PHE A 32 -18.31 8.58 12.72
N PHE A 33 -18.39 9.12 13.94
CA PHE A 33 -17.95 10.50 14.23
C PHE A 33 -16.43 10.64 14.39
N SER A 34 -15.71 9.56 14.66
CA SER A 34 -14.26 9.54 14.60
C SER A 34 -13.76 9.61 13.15
N CYS A 35 -14.32 8.86 12.20
CA CYS A 35 -13.68 8.71 10.88
C CYS A 35 -13.67 9.95 9.95
N VAL A 36 -14.63 10.89 10.06
CA VAL A 36 -14.71 12.05 9.15
C VAL A 36 -13.74 13.18 9.53
N PRO A 37 -13.61 13.57 10.81
CA PRO A 37 -12.53 14.46 11.26
C PRO A 37 -11.15 13.80 11.23
N ILE A 38 -11.08 12.47 11.42
CA ILE A 38 -9.83 11.69 11.35
C ILE A 38 -9.33 11.54 9.92
N LEU A 39 -10.18 11.49 8.88
CA LEU A 39 -9.71 11.58 7.50
C LEU A 39 -9.01 12.91 7.22
N GLY A 40 -9.53 14.01 7.77
CA GLY A 40 -8.83 15.30 7.78
C GLY A 40 -7.55 15.21 8.59
N ALA A 41 -7.63 14.85 9.86
CA ALA A 41 -6.49 14.83 10.77
C ALA A 41 -5.38 13.81 10.40
N LEU A 42 -5.67 12.72 9.68
CA LEU A 42 -4.67 11.76 9.16
C LEU A 42 -4.07 12.21 7.83
N LEU A 43 -4.80 13.00 7.03
CA LEU A 43 -4.22 13.74 5.90
C LEU A 43 -3.39 14.95 6.37
N PHE A 44 -3.57 15.37 7.64
CA PHE A 44 -2.99 16.59 8.22
C PHE A 44 -2.13 16.36 9.49
N ALA A 45 -1.85 15.11 9.88
CA ALA A 45 -0.96 14.82 11.01
C ALA A 45 0.48 15.07 10.53
N GLU A 46 1.12 16.08 11.12
CA GLU A 46 2.55 16.30 10.89
C GLU A 46 3.34 15.12 11.48
N PRO A 47 4.23 14.48 10.72
CA PRO A 47 5.13 13.51 11.30
C PRO A 47 6.15 14.26 12.16
N ALA A 48 6.47 13.71 13.33
CA ALA A 48 7.86 13.77 13.79
C ALA A 48 8.67 13.07 12.69
N ALA A 49 9.36 13.86 11.87
CA ALA A 49 10.10 13.35 10.72
C ALA A 49 11.08 12.28 11.21
N ALA A 50 10.84 11.02 10.86
CA ALA A 50 11.96 10.11 10.68
C ALA A 50 12.74 10.72 9.51
N ALA A 51 13.85 11.39 9.83
CA ALA A 51 14.72 11.96 8.81
C ALA A 51 15.00 10.85 7.78
N PRO A 52 14.77 11.06 6.48
CA PRO A 52 15.24 10.12 5.48
C PRO A 52 16.73 9.91 5.76
N LEU A 53 17.20 8.66 5.67
CA LEU A 53 18.63 8.37 5.70
C LEU A 53 19.27 9.29 4.65
N ALA A 54 19.87 10.38 5.13
CA ALA A 54 20.36 11.42 4.25
C ALA A 54 21.41 10.76 3.37
N SER A 55 21.24 10.83 2.05
CA SER A 55 22.24 10.28 1.13
C SER A 55 23.61 10.80 1.54
N GLU A 56 24.64 9.98 1.44
CA GLU A 56 25.99 10.37 1.87
C GLU A 56 26.46 11.66 1.22
N GLU A 57 26.00 11.95 -0.01
CA GLU A 57 26.26 13.21 -0.69
C GLU A 57 25.66 14.43 0.04
N VAL A 58 24.46 14.27 0.62
CA VAL A 58 23.83 15.29 1.48
C VAL A 58 24.61 15.42 2.78
N LEU A 59 25.08 14.30 3.37
CA LEU A 59 25.90 14.32 4.58
C LEU A 59 27.29 14.93 4.34
N ASP A 60 27.89 14.70 3.17
CA ASP A 60 29.18 15.26 2.77
C ASP A 60 29.06 16.76 2.49
N ALA A 61 28.03 17.16 1.74
CA ALA A 61 27.71 18.57 1.55
C ALA A 61 27.42 19.24 2.89
N ALA A 62 26.65 18.60 3.78
CA ALA A 62 26.35 19.13 5.11
C ALA A 62 27.59 19.21 6.01
N ARG A 63 28.50 18.24 5.95
CA ARG A 63 29.79 18.27 6.69
C ARG A 63 30.70 19.38 6.16
N ALA A 64 30.84 19.48 4.85
CA ALA A 64 31.62 20.54 4.20
C ALA A 64 31.03 21.93 4.48
N PHE A 65 29.70 22.03 4.54
CA PHE A 65 28.97 23.24 4.93
C PHE A 65 29.16 23.57 6.42
N ALA A 66 28.97 22.62 7.33
CA ALA A 66 29.08 22.82 8.78
C ALA A 66 30.46 23.31 9.22
N ARG A 67 31.53 22.77 8.62
CA ARG A 67 32.92 23.22 8.87
C ARG A 67 33.14 24.71 8.59
N VAL A 68 32.36 25.30 7.68
CA VAL A 68 32.41 26.74 7.37
C VAL A 68 31.60 27.57 8.36
N PHE A 69 30.46 27.06 8.81
CA PHE A 69 29.54 27.78 9.71
C PHE A 69 30.03 27.82 11.16
N ASP A 70 30.74 26.79 11.63
CA ASP A 70 31.45 26.81 12.92
C ASP A 70 32.60 27.84 12.93
N ALA A 71 33.16 28.15 11.76
CA ALA A 71 34.24 29.13 11.61
C ALA A 71 33.75 30.58 11.45
N VAL A 72 32.47 30.82 11.11
CA VAL A 72 31.92 32.16 10.85
C VAL A 72 30.49 32.32 11.43
N PRO A 73 30.33 32.57 12.74
CA PRO A 73 29.03 32.60 13.42
C PRO A 73 28.03 33.62 12.87
N ALA A 74 28.50 34.74 12.32
CA ALA A 74 27.68 35.80 11.71
C ALA A 74 26.97 35.35 10.42
N LEU A 75 27.58 34.44 9.64
CA LEU A 75 26.91 33.81 8.50
C LEU A 75 25.82 32.85 8.98
N SER A 76 26.02 32.17 10.14
CA SER A 76 25.01 31.31 10.75
C SER A 76 23.75 32.06 11.18
N ALA A 77 23.91 33.24 11.80
CA ALA A 77 22.79 34.07 12.24
C ALA A 77 21.97 34.57 11.05
N ARG A 78 22.62 35.01 9.96
CA ARG A 78 21.93 35.48 8.76
C ARG A 78 21.28 34.36 7.95
N ALA A 79 21.92 33.19 7.83
CA ALA A 79 21.34 32.02 7.18
C ALA A 79 20.13 31.46 7.95
N ARG A 80 20.06 31.67 9.28
CA ARG A 80 18.88 31.38 10.12
C ARG A 80 17.82 32.48 10.10
N GLY A 81 18.04 33.58 9.37
CA GLY A 81 17.10 34.70 9.29
C GLY A 81 17.12 35.63 10.51
N GLU A 82 18.16 35.56 11.36
CA GLU A 82 18.26 36.28 12.64
C GLU A 82 18.85 37.71 12.48
N ALA A 83 19.40 38.09 11.32
CA ALA A 83 20.01 39.42 11.10
C ALA A 83 19.90 39.93 9.64
N ALA A 84 19.56 41.22 9.47
CA ALA A 84 19.29 41.85 8.16
C ALA A 84 20.53 42.38 7.42
N SER A 85 21.65 42.64 8.10
CA SER A 85 22.89 43.14 7.52
C SER A 85 24.12 42.44 8.15
N VAL A 86 25.16 42.18 7.36
CA VAL A 86 26.48 41.79 7.91
C VAL A 86 27.17 43.11 8.21
N PRO A 87 27.46 43.46 9.48
CA PRO A 87 28.12 44.72 9.80
C PRO A 87 29.53 44.75 9.18
N ALA A 88 29.97 45.94 8.73
CA ALA A 88 31.30 46.17 8.15
C ALA A 88 32.46 45.78 9.09
N GLU A 89 32.17 45.61 10.38
CA GLU A 89 33.09 45.13 11.42
C GLU A 89 33.40 43.62 11.34
N ALA A 90 32.83 42.88 10.37
CA ALA A 90 33.12 41.46 10.14
C ALA A 90 34.50 41.17 9.49
N LEU A 91 35.36 42.19 9.34
CA LEU A 91 36.74 42.07 8.83
C LEU A 91 37.62 41.00 9.54
N PRO A 92 37.48 40.72 10.85
CA PRO A 92 38.19 39.61 11.50
C PRO A 92 37.80 38.22 10.95
N GLY A 93 36.57 38.08 10.43
CA GLY A 93 36.10 36.87 9.76
C GLY A 93 36.80 36.64 8.40
N ALA A 94 37.26 37.70 7.73
CA ALA A 94 38.01 37.60 6.49
C ALA A 94 39.33 36.85 6.68
N GLN A 95 40.06 37.14 7.76
CA GLN A 95 41.31 36.44 8.09
C GLN A 95 41.07 34.98 8.50
N GLN A 96 39.95 34.69 9.18
CA GLN A 96 39.58 33.31 9.51
C GLN A 96 39.19 32.51 8.26
N ILE A 97 38.45 33.10 7.34
CA ILE A 97 38.10 32.50 6.04
C ILE A 97 39.36 32.28 5.20
N LEU A 98 40.28 33.25 5.14
CA LEU A 98 41.57 33.10 4.44
C LEU A 98 42.43 31.98 5.06
N ARG A 99 42.56 31.93 6.38
CA ARG A 99 43.26 30.83 7.08
C ARG A 99 42.56 29.47 6.91
N ALA A 100 41.25 29.45 6.73
CA ALA A 100 40.51 28.23 6.43
C ALA A 100 40.73 27.79 4.97
N LEU A 101 40.72 28.74 4.02
CA LEU A 101 41.06 28.51 2.62
C LEU A 101 42.49 27.98 2.48
N GLU A 102 43.44 28.54 3.23
CA GLU A 102 44.84 28.07 3.26
C GLU A 102 44.97 26.65 3.83
N ARG A 103 44.21 26.33 4.89
CA ARG A 103 44.23 25.00 5.52
C ARG A 103 43.56 23.92 4.68
N GLU A 104 42.50 24.25 3.94
CA GLU A 104 41.76 23.32 3.08
C GLU A 104 42.20 23.40 1.60
N GLU A 105 43.38 23.98 1.35
CA GLU A 105 43.99 24.15 0.02
C GLU A 105 43.04 24.78 -1.03
N GLY A 106 42.07 25.58 -0.59
CA GLY A 106 41.08 26.20 -1.45
C GLY A 106 40.16 25.23 -2.20
N THR A 107 39.96 24.01 -1.69
CA THR A 107 39.14 22.97 -2.34
C THR A 107 37.66 23.03 -1.96
N ASN A 108 37.32 23.65 -0.83
CA ASN A 108 35.95 23.71 -0.32
C ASN A 108 35.13 24.82 -1.00
N PRO A 109 34.07 24.48 -1.76
CA PRO A 109 33.26 25.47 -2.48
C PRO A 109 32.52 26.45 -1.57
N PHE A 110 32.16 26.04 -0.34
CA PHE A 110 31.44 26.90 0.60
C PHE A 110 32.34 27.99 1.19
N LEU A 111 33.65 27.72 1.35
CA LEU A 111 34.62 28.74 1.78
C LEU A 111 34.81 29.83 0.72
N TRP A 112 34.82 29.46 -0.56
CA TRP A 112 34.87 30.43 -1.66
C TRP A 112 33.59 31.26 -1.76
N ALA A 113 32.42 30.64 -1.54
CA ALA A 113 31.17 31.38 -1.46
C ALA A 113 31.17 32.38 -0.29
N ALA A 114 31.67 31.96 0.88
CA ALA A 114 31.84 32.84 2.04
C ALA A 114 32.84 33.99 1.76
N TRP A 115 33.97 33.69 1.11
CA TRP A 115 34.95 34.70 0.70
C TRP A 115 34.37 35.74 -0.26
N GLY A 116 33.53 35.32 -1.21
CA GLY A 116 32.87 36.26 -2.12
C GLY A 116 31.99 37.29 -1.41
N ILE A 117 31.37 36.92 -0.30
CA ILE A 117 30.60 37.84 0.55
C ILE A 117 31.51 38.89 1.18
N VAL A 118 32.63 38.44 1.75
CA VAL A 118 33.62 39.31 2.39
C VAL A 118 34.22 40.29 1.38
N ALA A 119 34.63 39.80 0.20
CA ALA A 119 35.17 40.63 -0.87
C ALA A 119 34.14 41.66 -1.37
N GLY A 120 32.87 41.26 -1.52
CA GLY A 120 31.79 42.16 -1.93
C GLY A 120 31.47 43.25 -0.90
N ALA A 121 31.55 42.93 0.40
CA ALA A 121 31.39 43.91 1.47
C ALA A 121 32.53 44.96 1.49
N GLY A 122 33.73 44.57 1.06
CA GLY A 122 34.88 45.46 0.85
C GLY A 122 34.85 46.27 -0.45
N GLN A 123 33.70 46.33 -1.15
CA GLN A 123 33.51 46.98 -2.46
C GLN A 123 34.32 46.36 -3.63
N ASP A 124 34.93 45.19 -3.48
CA ASP A 124 35.55 44.44 -4.58
C ASP A 124 34.53 43.51 -5.26
N ALA A 125 33.69 44.10 -6.11
CA ALA A 125 32.67 43.36 -6.87
C ALA A 125 33.30 42.32 -7.82
N ALA A 126 34.48 42.59 -8.36
CA ALA A 126 35.17 41.68 -9.27
C ALA A 126 35.76 40.47 -8.52
N GLY A 127 36.32 40.68 -7.33
CA GLY A 127 36.78 39.62 -6.44
C GLY A 127 35.64 38.75 -5.93
N ALA A 128 34.50 39.37 -5.57
CA ALA A 128 33.30 38.63 -5.20
C ALA A 128 32.82 37.71 -6.33
N ALA A 129 32.70 38.23 -7.56
CA ALA A 129 32.30 37.45 -8.72
C ALA A 129 33.27 36.30 -9.04
N ARG A 130 34.59 36.52 -8.92
CA ARG A 130 35.60 35.46 -9.07
C ARG A 130 35.45 34.36 -8.01
N ALA A 131 35.21 34.74 -6.76
CA ALA A 131 35.05 33.80 -5.66
C ALA A 131 33.79 32.94 -5.83
N TYR A 132 32.65 33.53 -6.22
CA TYR A 132 31.43 32.77 -6.51
C TYR A 132 31.60 31.84 -7.70
N ARG A 133 32.27 32.28 -8.76
CA ARG A 133 32.59 31.42 -9.90
C ARG A 133 33.45 30.24 -9.47
N ARG A 134 34.47 30.49 -8.64
CA ARG A 134 35.33 29.44 -8.11
C ARG A 134 34.57 28.45 -7.23
N ALA A 135 33.64 28.93 -6.41
CA ALA A 135 32.74 28.07 -5.65
C ALA A 135 31.91 27.16 -6.56
N SER A 136 31.35 27.70 -7.65
CA SER A 136 30.58 26.93 -8.64
C SER A 136 31.43 25.91 -9.41
N GLU A 137 32.67 26.27 -9.75
CA GLU A 137 33.64 25.37 -10.39
C GLU A 137 33.97 24.19 -9.48
N LEU A 138 34.29 24.47 -8.21
CA LEU A 138 34.63 23.45 -7.20
C LEU A 138 33.44 22.55 -6.85
N ALA A 139 32.21 23.05 -6.97
CA ALA A 139 31.02 22.22 -6.82
C ALA A 139 30.92 21.11 -7.89
N GLY A 140 31.56 21.30 -9.06
CA GLY A 140 31.73 20.29 -10.09
C GLY A 140 30.42 19.57 -10.45
N ASN A 141 30.43 18.23 -10.40
CA ASN A 141 29.27 17.37 -10.64
C ASN A 141 28.53 17.00 -9.34
N GLY A 142 28.73 17.72 -8.23
CA GLY A 142 28.06 17.48 -6.95
C GLY A 142 26.67 18.11 -6.88
N LEU A 143 25.61 17.33 -7.12
CA LEU A 143 24.21 17.78 -6.98
C LEU A 143 23.91 18.32 -5.57
N ALA A 144 24.29 17.63 -4.51
CA ALA A 144 24.00 18.09 -3.14
C ALA A 144 24.81 19.36 -2.79
N THR A 145 26.06 19.44 -3.27
CA THR A 145 26.91 20.62 -3.10
C THR A 145 26.33 21.84 -3.80
N ARG A 146 25.92 21.71 -5.06
CA ARG A 146 25.26 22.77 -5.83
C ARG A 146 23.92 23.17 -5.23
N TRP A 147 23.14 22.20 -4.77
CA TRP A 147 21.88 22.44 -4.05
C TRP A 147 22.11 23.26 -2.77
N SER A 148 23.15 22.95 -2.01
CA SER A 148 23.52 23.71 -0.82
C SER A 148 24.06 25.10 -1.15
N LEU A 149 24.85 25.26 -2.22
CA LEU A 149 25.30 26.57 -2.70
C LEU A 149 24.14 27.46 -3.15
N LEU A 150 23.19 26.90 -3.89
CA LEU A 150 21.95 27.58 -4.28
C LEU A 150 21.23 28.13 -3.03
N LYS A 151 20.98 27.28 -2.03
CA LYS A 151 20.31 27.68 -0.78
C LYS A 151 21.09 28.78 -0.07
N LEU A 152 22.42 28.67 -0.03
CA LEU A 152 23.30 29.68 0.53
C LEU A 152 23.16 31.03 -0.20
N PHE A 153 23.22 31.03 -1.54
CA PHE A 153 23.06 32.27 -2.32
C PHE A 153 21.67 32.90 -2.15
N GLN A 154 20.61 32.10 -2.06
CA GLN A 154 19.26 32.58 -1.78
C GLN A 154 19.17 33.25 -0.41
N ALA A 155 19.69 32.62 0.64
CA ALA A 155 19.71 33.18 1.99
C ALA A 155 20.50 34.50 2.07
N LEU A 156 21.46 34.69 1.17
CA LEU A 156 22.31 35.89 1.08
C LEU A 156 21.74 36.97 0.13
N GLY A 157 20.59 36.74 -0.50
CA GLY A 157 19.99 37.68 -1.47
C GLY A 157 20.76 37.79 -2.80
N ARG A 158 21.56 36.78 -3.14
CA ARG A 158 22.35 36.70 -4.37
C ARG A 158 21.57 36.01 -5.47
N GLU A 159 20.57 36.70 -6.01
CA GLU A 159 19.62 36.10 -6.96
C GLU A 159 20.28 35.61 -8.25
N GLU A 160 21.27 36.33 -8.77
CA GLU A 160 21.90 35.96 -10.03
C GLU A 160 22.73 34.67 -9.88
N GLU A 161 23.53 34.58 -8.82
CA GLU A 161 24.29 33.37 -8.50
C GLU A 161 23.36 32.19 -8.17
N ALA A 162 22.27 32.44 -7.44
CA ALA A 162 21.26 31.42 -7.17
C ALA A 162 20.59 30.93 -8.47
N ARG A 163 20.21 31.83 -9.38
CA ARG A 163 19.66 31.47 -10.71
C ARG A 163 20.65 30.64 -11.51
N GLN A 164 21.94 30.99 -11.47
CA GLN A 164 22.99 30.24 -12.14
C GLN A 164 23.13 28.82 -11.58
N GLU A 165 23.21 28.66 -10.25
CA GLU A 165 23.27 27.32 -9.64
C GLU A 165 22.02 26.49 -9.93
N TRP A 166 20.84 27.10 -9.93
CA TRP A 166 19.60 26.43 -10.32
C TRP A 166 19.65 25.89 -11.75
N GLN A 167 20.13 26.71 -12.70
CA GLN A 167 20.31 26.29 -14.10
C GLN A 167 21.38 25.19 -14.22
N GLN A 168 22.46 25.26 -13.43
CA GLN A 168 23.49 24.22 -13.42
C GLN A 168 22.94 22.90 -12.88
N LEU A 169 22.14 22.91 -11.82
CA LEU A 169 21.48 21.72 -11.27
C LEU A 169 20.58 21.04 -12.30
N ARG A 170 19.73 21.83 -12.99
CA ARG A 170 18.86 21.30 -14.05
C ARG A 170 19.66 20.67 -15.19
N ARG A 171 20.72 21.33 -15.65
CA ARG A 171 21.61 20.80 -16.70
C ARG A 171 22.34 19.54 -16.26
N LEU A 172 22.92 19.56 -15.06
CA LEU A 172 23.67 18.43 -14.54
C LEU A 172 22.78 17.20 -14.34
N ARG A 173 21.55 17.37 -13.84
CA ARG A 173 20.56 16.29 -13.74
C ARG A 173 20.34 15.61 -15.09
N LEU A 174 20.13 16.41 -16.15
CA LEU A 174 19.91 15.90 -17.51
C LEU A 174 21.17 15.24 -18.09
N ARG A 175 22.35 15.86 -17.92
CA ARG A 175 23.64 15.32 -18.39
C ARG A 175 23.96 13.97 -17.72
N LEU A 176 23.60 13.83 -16.45
CA LEU A 176 23.74 12.58 -15.71
C LEU A 176 22.61 11.58 -16.01
N GLY A 177 21.64 11.89 -16.87
CA GLY A 177 20.51 11.01 -17.19
C GLY A 177 19.65 10.67 -15.96
N LEU A 178 19.57 11.57 -14.99
CA LEU A 178 18.87 11.35 -13.73
C LEU A 178 17.41 11.80 -13.84
N ASP A 179 16.51 10.84 -13.92
CA ASP A 179 15.07 11.10 -13.89
C ASP A 179 14.56 11.49 -12.51
N ARG A 180 15.27 11.06 -11.47
CA ARG A 180 14.88 11.23 -10.07
C ARG A 180 16.06 11.80 -9.28
N VAL A 181 15.85 12.94 -8.65
CA VAL A 181 16.74 13.53 -7.65
C VAL A 181 15.92 13.71 -6.38
N THR A 182 15.67 12.59 -5.71
CA THR A 182 14.65 12.47 -4.66
C THR A 182 14.91 13.42 -3.49
N PHE A 183 16.17 13.61 -3.05
CA PHE A 183 16.46 14.52 -1.93
C PHE A 183 16.07 15.97 -2.20
N ILE A 184 16.25 16.47 -3.44
CA ILE A 184 15.82 17.83 -3.83
C ILE A 184 14.30 17.91 -3.84
N ALA A 185 13.64 16.91 -4.42
CA ALA A 185 12.18 16.86 -4.48
C ALA A 185 11.53 16.78 -3.09
N GLU A 186 12.13 16.05 -2.16
CA GLU A 186 11.69 15.95 -0.76
C GLU A 186 11.81 17.29 -0.03
N GLU A 187 12.97 17.96 -0.12
CA GLU A 187 13.16 19.29 0.48
C GLU A 187 12.17 20.31 -0.08
N LEU A 188 11.97 20.35 -1.40
CA LEU A 188 10.98 21.23 -2.04
C LEU A 188 9.55 20.89 -1.61
N THR A 189 9.23 19.61 -1.44
CA THR A 189 7.91 19.18 -0.97
C THR A 189 7.66 19.66 0.47
N LEU A 190 8.66 19.57 1.34
CA LEU A 190 8.60 20.10 2.70
C LEU A 190 8.42 21.63 2.70
N ALA A 191 9.22 22.35 1.92
CA ALA A 191 9.10 23.81 1.77
C ALA A 191 7.70 24.22 1.28
N ALA A 192 7.14 23.49 0.30
CA ALA A 192 5.79 23.76 -0.19
C ALA A 192 4.70 23.56 0.87
N ARG A 193 4.84 22.54 1.73
CA ARG A 193 3.92 22.33 2.86
C ARG A 193 4.02 23.48 3.86
N ALA A 194 5.22 23.98 4.14
CA ALA A 194 5.43 25.14 5.00
C ALA A 194 4.77 26.41 4.43
N PHE A 195 4.96 26.70 3.13
CA PHE A 195 4.27 27.81 2.47
C PHE A 195 2.74 27.69 2.56
N ALA A 196 2.22 26.46 2.40
CA ALA A 196 0.79 26.21 2.52
C ALA A 196 0.25 26.45 3.94
N ALA A 197 1.02 26.07 4.97
CA ALA A 197 0.68 26.33 6.36
C ALA A 197 0.71 27.84 6.68
N ALA A 198 1.61 28.59 6.06
CA ALA A 198 1.69 30.05 6.14
C ALA A 198 0.64 30.80 5.31
N GLY A 199 -0.31 30.11 4.66
CA GLY A 199 -1.34 30.71 3.80
C GLY A 199 -0.85 31.15 2.42
N GLN A 200 0.40 30.91 2.07
CA GLN A 200 1.02 31.28 0.79
C GLN A 200 0.76 30.23 -0.30
N GLY A 201 -0.52 30.05 -0.67
CA GLY A 201 -0.94 28.94 -1.53
C GLY A 201 -0.35 28.95 -2.96
N GLU A 202 -0.03 30.13 -3.52
CA GLU A 202 0.59 30.23 -4.84
C GLU A 202 2.07 29.81 -4.82
N ALA A 203 2.83 30.30 -3.84
CA ALA A 203 4.21 29.87 -3.61
C ALA A 203 4.28 28.37 -3.33
N ALA A 204 3.33 27.82 -2.56
CA ALA A 204 3.23 26.39 -2.32
C ALA A 204 3.02 25.59 -3.63
N GLU A 205 2.10 26.02 -4.50
CA GLU A 205 1.82 25.35 -5.76
C GLU A 205 3.01 25.41 -6.74
N GLN A 206 3.68 26.56 -6.83
CA GLN A 206 4.91 26.72 -7.61
C GLN A 206 6.02 25.81 -7.08
N THR A 207 6.22 25.76 -5.76
CA THR A 207 7.25 24.94 -5.12
C THR A 207 7.01 23.44 -5.32
N VAL A 208 5.76 22.95 -5.22
CA VAL A 208 5.43 21.55 -5.55
C VAL A 208 5.65 21.26 -7.03
N ALA A 209 5.37 22.20 -7.93
CA ALA A 209 5.64 22.01 -9.35
C ALA A 209 7.15 21.84 -9.62
N LEU A 210 8.00 22.59 -8.91
CA LEU A 210 9.45 22.40 -8.96
C LEU A 210 9.85 21.03 -8.37
N ALA A 211 9.25 20.60 -7.27
CA ALA A 211 9.51 19.26 -6.72
C ALA A 211 9.20 18.14 -7.74
N ALA A 212 8.09 18.28 -8.47
CA ALA A 212 7.69 17.33 -9.52
C ALA A 212 8.61 17.34 -10.74
N GLU A 213 9.41 18.39 -10.93
CA GLU A 213 10.44 18.41 -11.97
C GLU A 213 11.60 17.47 -11.62
N PHE A 214 12.02 17.45 -10.35
CA PHE A 214 13.16 16.67 -9.87
C PHE A 214 12.80 15.21 -9.53
N ASP A 215 11.55 14.93 -9.11
CA ASP A 215 11.05 13.56 -8.99
C ASP A 215 9.57 13.49 -9.48
N PRO A 216 9.34 13.32 -10.79
CA PRO A 216 8.00 13.35 -11.39
C PRO A 216 7.15 12.13 -11.04
N VAL A 217 7.76 11.10 -10.45
CA VAL A 217 7.09 9.84 -10.09
C VAL A 217 6.91 9.74 -8.57
N SER A 218 7.50 10.65 -7.77
CA SER A 218 7.33 10.65 -6.32
C SER A 218 5.86 10.77 -5.93
N ALA A 219 5.38 9.77 -5.18
CA ALA A 219 4.04 9.79 -4.61
C ALA A 219 3.84 11.00 -3.70
N ASP A 220 4.82 11.33 -2.86
CA ASP A 220 4.71 12.40 -1.87
C ASP A 220 4.57 13.79 -2.50
N VAL A 221 5.26 14.02 -3.62
CA VAL A 221 5.14 15.25 -4.41
C VAL A 221 3.71 15.40 -4.95
N HIS A 222 3.18 14.34 -5.56
CA HIS A 222 1.82 14.33 -6.11
C HIS A 222 0.74 14.46 -5.03
N LEU A 223 0.97 13.89 -3.85
CA LEU A 223 0.06 14.01 -2.72
C LEU A 223 0.11 15.39 -2.09
N ALA A 224 1.28 16.01 -1.98
CA ALA A 224 1.39 17.39 -1.59
C ALA A 224 0.59 18.28 -2.55
N ARG A 225 0.71 18.06 -3.87
CA ARG A 225 -0.09 18.76 -4.89
C ARG A 225 -1.60 18.56 -4.69
N ALA A 226 -2.04 17.32 -4.49
CA ALA A 226 -3.45 17.00 -4.27
C ALA A 226 -3.99 17.68 -3.01
N GLY A 227 -3.22 17.70 -1.93
CA GLY A 227 -3.58 18.37 -0.67
C GLY A 227 -3.73 19.89 -0.81
N LEU A 228 -2.85 20.54 -1.58
CA LEU A 228 -2.95 21.97 -1.89
C LEU A 228 -4.23 22.31 -2.67
N LEU A 229 -4.54 21.51 -3.69
CA LEU A 229 -5.75 21.69 -4.50
C LEU A 229 -7.01 21.48 -3.66
N LEU A 230 -7.00 20.51 -2.75
CA LEU A 230 -8.10 20.23 -1.83
C LEU A 230 -8.36 21.43 -0.90
N ARG A 231 -7.33 22.01 -0.27
CA ARG A 231 -7.46 23.18 0.63
C ARG A 231 -8.03 24.41 -0.07
N ARG A 232 -7.80 24.54 -1.38
CA ARG A 232 -8.36 25.61 -2.22
C ARG A 232 -9.79 25.33 -2.71
N GLY A 233 -10.44 24.27 -2.23
CA GLY A 233 -11.79 23.88 -2.64
C GLY A 233 -11.87 23.32 -4.07
N ARG A 234 -10.73 23.04 -4.71
CA ARG A 234 -10.66 22.52 -6.09
C ARG A 234 -10.76 20.98 -6.13
N VAL A 235 -11.74 20.43 -5.42
CA VAL A 235 -11.94 18.98 -5.30
C VAL A 235 -12.51 18.43 -6.61
N LEU A 236 -12.07 17.24 -7.04
CA LEU A 236 -12.53 16.55 -8.26
C LEU A 236 -12.29 17.30 -9.59
N ASN A 237 -11.51 18.39 -9.60
CA ASN A 237 -11.09 18.98 -10.86
C ASN A 237 -10.03 18.09 -11.55
N LEU A 238 -9.79 18.34 -12.84
CA LEU A 238 -8.83 17.54 -13.62
C LEU A 238 -7.41 17.56 -13.02
N GLY A 239 -7.02 18.68 -12.40
CA GLY A 239 -5.72 18.81 -11.72
C GLY A 239 -5.59 17.91 -10.49
N PHE A 240 -6.63 17.83 -9.66
CA PHE A 240 -6.70 16.99 -8.47
C PHE A 240 -6.70 15.52 -8.87
N LEU A 241 -7.51 15.13 -9.87
CA LEU A 241 -7.55 13.76 -10.37
C LEU A 241 -6.20 13.33 -10.97
N ARG A 242 -5.52 14.24 -11.70
CA ARG A 242 -4.16 14.00 -12.21
C ARG A 242 -3.14 13.86 -11.08
N ALA A 243 -3.23 14.67 -10.02
CA ALA A 243 -2.35 14.58 -8.86
C ALA A 243 -2.56 13.24 -8.11
N VAL A 244 -3.80 12.86 -7.81
CA VAL A 244 -4.11 11.56 -7.19
C VAL A 244 -3.66 10.40 -8.08
N GLY A 245 -3.92 10.46 -9.39
CA GLY A 245 -3.45 9.45 -10.34
C GLY A 245 -1.92 9.43 -10.50
N GLY A 246 -1.24 10.55 -10.33
CA GLY A 246 0.22 10.66 -10.24
C GLY A 246 0.76 9.95 -9.01
N ALA A 247 0.15 10.20 -7.84
CA ALA A 247 0.51 9.54 -6.60
C ALA A 247 0.32 8.02 -6.66
N ALA A 248 -0.80 7.56 -7.21
CA ALA A 248 -1.08 6.13 -7.40
C ALA A 248 -0.04 5.46 -8.30
N ARG A 249 0.37 6.12 -9.40
CA ARG A 249 1.46 5.63 -10.26
C ARG A 249 2.80 5.63 -9.53
N GLY A 250 3.06 6.64 -8.71
CA GLY A 250 4.26 6.72 -7.88
C GLY A 250 4.40 5.55 -6.91
N PHE A 251 3.31 5.18 -6.24
CA PHE A 251 3.28 4.01 -5.37
C PHE A 251 3.58 2.69 -6.08
N TYR A 252 3.20 2.59 -7.36
CA TYR A 252 3.47 1.40 -8.16
C TYR A 252 4.89 1.39 -8.75
N ALA A 253 5.43 2.56 -9.08
CA ALA A 253 6.75 2.71 -9.64
C ALA A 253 7.86 2.57 -8.59
N ASP A 254 7.60 2.98 -7.34
CA ASP A 254 8.54 2.79 -6.24
C ASP A 254 8.44 1.37 -5.68
N LEU A 255 9.45 0.55 -5.93
CA LEU A 255 9.43 -0.88 -5.66
C LEU A 255 9.29 -1.23 -4.17
N PRO A 256 10.05 -0.63 -3.23
CA PRO A 256 9.82 -0.80 -1.78
C PRO A 256 8.40 -0.44 -1.36
N VAL A 257 7.86 0.68 -1.86
CA VAL A 257 6.50 1.10 -1.50
C VAL A 257 5.47 0.12 -2.08
N ARG A 258 5.67 -0.34 -3.33
CA ARG A 258 4.85 -1.38 -3.94
C ARG A 258 4.85 -2.68 -3.13
N TYR A 259 6.01 -3.10 -2.62
CA TYR A 259 6.11 -4.27 -1.73
C TYR A 259 5.42 -4.03 -0.40
N ALA A 260 5.63 -2.89 0.24
CA ALA A 260 4.96 -2.55 1.49
C ALA A 260 3.43 -2.53 1.35
N VAL A 261 2.92 -1.89 0.29
CA VAL A 261 1.48 -1.90 -0.05
C VAL A 261 1.00 -3.32 -0.31
N GLY A 262 1.74 -4.12 -1.09
CA GLY A 262 1.43 -5.51 -1.38
C GLY A 262 1.36 -6.39 -0.13
N VAL A 263 2.35 -6.26 0.76
CA VAL A 263 2.41 -6.93 2.07
C VAL A 263 1.18 -6.58 2.89
N ASN A 264 0.85 -5.29 3.03
CA ASN A 264 -0.28 -4.84 3.84
C ASN A 264 -1.62 -5.31 3.26
N LEU A 265 -1.83 -5.19 1.95
CA LEU A 265 -3.04 -5.64 1.24
C LEU A 265 -3.26 -7.16 1.41
N LEU A 266 -2.19 -7.94 1.20
CA LEU A 266 -2.24 -9.39 1.30
C LEU A 266 -2.41 -9.84 2.75
N ALA A 267 -1.67 -9.26 3.70
CA ALA A 267 -1.79 -9.55 5.13
C ALA A 267 -3.22 -9.30 5.66
N ALA A 268 -3.83 -8.18 5.25
CA ALA A 268 -5.23 -7.88 5.55
C ALA A 268 -6.18 -8.91 4.93
N LEU A 269 -5.94 -9.38 3.69
CA LEU A 269 -6.77 -10.39 3.04
C LEU A 269 -6.69 -11.75 3.72
N LEU A 270 -5.47 -12.21 4.03
CA LEU A 270 -5.24 -13.48 4.71
C LEU A 270 -5.82 -13.50 6.12
N THR A 271 -6.00 -12.33 6.75
CA THR A 271 -6.65 -12.18 8.06
C THR A 271 -8.18 -12.04 7.94
N ALA A 272 -8.66 -11.28 6.95
CA ALA A 272 -10.09 -11.07 6.73
C ALA A 272 -10.82 -12.36 6.35
N LEU A 273 -10.18 -13.23 5.56
CA LEU A 273 -10.77 -14.45 5.03
C LEU A 273 -11.20 -15.47 6.11
N PRO A 274 -10.32 -15.91 7.04
CA PRO A 274 -10.73 -16.83 8.11
C PRO A 274 -11.72 -16.18 9.08
N LEU A 275 -11.64 -14.87 9.30
CA LEU A 275 -12.62 -14.14 10.12
C LEU A 275 -13.99 -14.08 9.45
N ALA A 276 -14.06 -13.86 8.13
CA ALA A 276 -15.29 -13.89 7.34
C ALA A 276 -15.90 -15.30 7.35
N LEU A 277 -15.08 -16.34 7.21
CA LEU A 277 -15.49 -17.74 7.31
C LEU A 277 -16.08 -18.03 8.69
N PHE A 278 -15.40 -17.61 9.76
CA PHE A 278 -15.86 -17.78 11.14
C PHE A 278 -17.21 -17.09 11.38
N LEU A 279 -17.34 -15.82 11.01
CA LEU A 279 -18.59 -15.09 11.15
C LEU A 279 -19.71 -15.70 10.30
N MET A 280 -19.41 -16.22 9.10
CA MET A 280 -20.38 -16.96 8.30
C MET A 280 -20.83 -18.24 9.02
N ALA A 281 -19.90 -19.03 9.55
CA ALA A 281 -20.22 -20.25 10.30
C ALA A 281 -21.09 -19.94 11.52
N VAL A 282 -20.78 -18.88 12.28
CA VAL A 282 -21.58 -18.43 13.42
C VAL A 282 -22.99 -18.04 12.98
N VAL A 283 -23.13 -17.22 11.94
CA VAL A 283 -24.46 -16.74 11.48
C VAL A 283 -25.32 -17.90 10.98
N LEU A 284 -24.75 -18.82 10.20
CA LEU A 284 -25.46 -20.00 9.70
C LEU A 284 -25.80 -20.96 10.84
N ALA A 285 -24.88 -21.16 11.79
CA ALA A 285 -25.13 -21.97 12.98
C ALA A 285 -26.28 -21.39 13.81
N VAL A 286 -26.29 -20.09 14.09
CA VAL A 286 -27.40 -19.43 14.83
C VAL A 286 -28.72 -19.52 14.08
N ARG A 287 -28.71 -19.35 12.75
CA ARG A 287 -29.92 -19.43 11.91
C ARG A 287 -30.52 -20.84 11.93
N ASP A 288 -29.68 -21.85 11.75
CA ASP A 288 -30.11 -23.23 11.53
C ASP A 288 -30.04 -24.10 12.80
N PHE A 289 -29.59 -23.54 13.94
CA PHE A 289 -29.57 -24.19 15.25
C PHE A 289 -30.91 -24.86 15.62
N PRO A 290 -32.09 -24.25 15.39
CA PRO A 290 -33.36 -24.91 15.72
C PRO A 290 -33.59 -26.22 14.95
N LEU A 291 -33.07 -26.33 13.72
CA LEU A 291 -33.18 -27.54 12.89
C LEU A 291 -32.18 -28.60 13.38
N PHE A 292 -30.94 -28.19 13.63
CA PHE A 292 -29.91 -29.06 14.18
C PHE A 292 -30.31 -29.63 15.55
N HIS A 293 -30.75 -28.76 16.47
CA HIS A 293 -31.25 -29.14 17.78
C HIS A 293 -32.43 -30.12 17.68
N HIS A 294 -33.35 -29.93 16.72
CA HIS A 294 -34.45 -30.88 16.51
C HIS A 294 -33.95 -32.28 16.15
N ASP A 295 -32.97 -32.40 15.25
CA ASP A 295 -32.40 -33.70 14.89
C ASP A 295 -31.64 -34.36 16.06
N VAL A 296 -30.96 -33.56 16.91
CA VAL A 296 -30.31 -34.06 18.13
C VAL A 296 -31.34 -34.60 19.13
N VAL A 297 -32.42 -33.85 19.37
CA VAL A 297 -33.53 -34.28 20.22
C VAL A 297 -34.14 -35.58 19.70
N GLU A 298 -34.41 -35.69 18.40
CA GLU A 298 -34.99 -36.90 17.83
C GLU A 298 -34.03 -38.10 17.91
N ALA A 299 -32.73 -37.88 17.74
CA ALA A 299 -31.73 -38.94 17.88
C ALA A 299 -31.54 -39.43 19.33
N THR A 300 -31.86 -38.59 20.32
CA THR A 300 -31.60 -38.85 21.75
C THR A 300 -32.88 -38.95 22.59
N ARG A 301 -34.05 -38.97 21.94
CA ARG A 301 -35.38 -38.85 22.55
C ARG A 301 -35.67 -39.84 23.68
N PHE A 302 -35.05 -41.02 23.64
CA PHE A 302 -35.23 -42.09 24.63
C PHE A 302 -34.07 -42.22 25.62
N ARG A 303 -33.05 -41.36 25.55
CA ARG A 303 -31.80 -41.50 26.32
C ARG A 303 -31.49 -40.33 27.23
N LEU A 304 -31.93 -39.12 26.89
CA LEU A 304 -31.57 -37.89 27.61
C LEU A 304 -32.80 -37.06 27.99
N SER A 305 -32.70 -36.32 29.11
CA SER A 305 -33.70 -35.32 29.51
C SER A 305 -33.74 -34.13 28.53
N ALA A 306 -34.84 -33.38 28.49
CA ALA A 306 -35.00 -32.26 27.56
C ALA A 306 -33.96 -31.15 27.75
N GLU A 307 -33.48 -30.94 28.97
CA GLU A 307 -32.39 -30.01 29.28
C GLU A 307 -31.05 -30.56 28.80
N ALA A 308 -30.76 -31.84 29.08
CA ALA A 308 -29.55 -32.50 28.62
C ALA A 308 -29.45 -32.53 27.08
N GLN A 309 -30.57 -32.63 26.36
CA GLN A 309 -30.61 -32.57 24.89
C GLN A 309 -30.18 -31.21 24.34
N ARG A 310 -30.65 -30.10 24.93
CA ARG A 310 -30.22 -28.75 24.55
C ARG A 310 -28.75 -28.53 24.83
N THR A 311 -28.31 -28.94 26.02
CA THR A 311 -26.91 -28.85 26.42
C THR A 311 -26.03 -29.67 25.49
N ALA A 312 -26.42 -30.89 25.13
CA ALA A 312 -25.69 -31.73 24.18
C ALA A 312 -25.56 -31.07 22.80
N ALA A 313 -26.63 -30.46 22.26
CA ALA A 313 -26.56 -29.74 20.99
C ALA A 313 -25.60 -28.54 21.05
N LEU A 314 -25.62 -27.77 22.15
CA LEU A 314 -24.70 -26.65 22.35
C LEU A 314 -23.25 -27.12 22.53
N LEU A 315 -23.04 -28.21 23.27
CA LEU A 315 -21.72 -28.80 23.48
C LEU A 315 -21.15 -29.35 22.16
N LEU A 316 -21.95 -30.01 21.32
CA LEU A 316 -21.49 -30.49 20.01
C LEU A 316 -21.03 -29.35 19.10
N LEU A 317 -21.75 -28.23 19.09
CA LEU A 317 -21.39 -27.06 18.30
C LEU A 317 -20.18 -26.31 18.90
N GLY A 318 -20.12 -26.21 20.23
CA GLY A 318 -19.08 -25.51 20.98
C GLY A 318 -17.82 -26.34 21.28
N LEU A 319 -17.82 -27.63 20.94
CA LEU A 319 -16.72 -28.57 21.24
C LEU A 319 -15.35 -28.04 20.82
N PRO A 320 -15.20 -27.39 19.64
CA PRO A 320 -13.90 -26.83 19.25
C PRO A 320 -13.35 -25.79 20.23
N PHE A 321 -14.21 -24.97 20.85
CA PHE A 321 -13.75 -24.01 21.86
C PHE A 321 -13.42 -24.68 23.18
N LEU A 322 -14.17 -25.70 23.58
CA LEU A 322 -13.91 -26.46 24.82
C LEU A 322 -12.58 -27.21 24.76
N LEU A 323 -12.21 -27.68 23.58
CA LEU A 323 -10.93 -28.35 23.33
C LEU A 323 -9.78 -27.36 23.03
N GLY A 324 -10.03 -26.05 23.10
CA GLY A 324 -9.02 -25.03 22.80
C GLY A 324 -8.61 -24.93 21.33
N LEU A 325 -9.33 -25.58 20.41
CA LEU A 325 -9.00 -25.63 18.98
C LEU A 325 -9.30 -24.31 18.23
N GLY A 326 -10.13 -23.44 18.80
CA GLY A 326 -10.35 -22.08 18.30
C GLY A 326 -11.33 -21.93 17.13
N ALA A 327 -11.33 -20.74 16.51
CA ALA A 327 -12.36 -20.28 15.57
C ALA A 327 -12.39 -21.04 14.23
N LEU A 328 -11.24 -21.48 13.70
CA LEU A 328 -11.19 -22.19 12.43
C LEU A 328 -11.81 -23.60 12.56
N TRP A 329 -11.48 -24.33 13.62
CA TRP A 329 -12.09 -25.62 13.93
C TRP A 329 -13.58 -25.49 14.24
N PHE A 330 -13.99 -24.45 14.97
CA PHE A 330 -15.40 -24.11 15.11
C PHE A 330 -16.08 -23.96 13.74
N SER A 331 -15.46 -23.24 12.82
CA SER A 331 -16.02 -23.02 11.48
C SER A 331 -16.22 -24.33 10.73
N CYS A 332 -15.23 -25.21 10.75
CA CYS A 332 -15.30 -26.53 10.11
C CYS A 332 -16.44 -27.37 10.71
N VAL A 333 -16.45 -27.53 12.04
CA VAL A 333 -17.45 -28.36 12.73
C VAL A 333 -18.85 -27.78 12.56
N ALA A 334 -19.03 -26.48 12.76
CA ALA A 334 -20.32 -25.82 12.62
C ALA A 334 -20.87 -26.00 11.20
N LEU A 335 -20.07 -25.71 10.16
CA LEU A 335 -20.50 -25.84 8.76
C LEU A 335 -20.79 -27.29 8.38
N VAL A 336 -20.02 -28.27 8.86
CA VAL A 336 -20.31 -29.70 8.64
C VAL A 336 -21.62 -30.11 9.31
N LEU A 337 -21.84 -29.72 10.57
CA LEU A 337 -23.04 -30.06 11.32
C LEU A 337 -24.31 -29.45 10.73
N VAL A 338 -24.25 -28.17 10.35
CA VAL A 338 -25.39 -27.47 9.74
C VAL A 338 -25.51 -27.67 8.24
N GLY A 339 -24.49 -28.20 7.59
CA GLY A 339 -24.38 -28.35 6.14
C GLY A 339 -25.56 -29.07 5.50
N ALA A 340 -26.18 -30.01 6.22
CA ALA A 340 -27.38 -30.70 5.76
C ALA A 340 -28.63 -29.82 5.64
N TYR A 341 -28.70 -28.71 6.38
CA TYR A 341 -29.83 -27.77 6.36
C TYR A 341 -29.63 -26.63 5.36
N LEU A 342 -28.41 -26.47 4.85
CA LEU A 342 -28.03 -25.40 3.92
C LEU A 342 -28.55 -25.66 2.50
N LYS A 343 -28.95 -24.59 1.81
CA LYS A 343 -29.28 -24.66 0.37
C LYS A 343 -28.03 -25.04 -0.43
N VAL A 344 -28.21 -25.60 -1.63
CA VAL A 344 -27.09 -25.96 -2.54
C VAL A 344 -26.12 -24.78 -2.74
N LYS A 345 -26.65 -23.57 -3.00
CA LYS A 345 -25.84 -22.35 -3.14
C LYS A 345 -25.06 -22.02 -1.88
N GLU A 346 -25.65 -22.19 -0.70
CA GLU A 346 -24.99 -21.90 0.58
C GLU A 346 -23.88 -22.91 0.89
N ARG A 347 -24.11 -24.19 0.61
CA ARG A 347 -23.08 -25.24 0.69
C ARG A 347 -21.91 -24.97 -0.24
N LEU A 348 -22.19 -24.55 -1.48
CA LEU A 348 -21.15 -24.19 -2.45
C LEU A 348 -20.30 -23.02 -1.92
N ILE A 349 -20.93 -21.93 -1.47
CA ILE A 349 -20.20 -20.77 -0.92
C ILE A 349 -19.41 -21.14 0.34
N ALA A 350 -19.97 -21.95 1.24
CA ALA A 350 -19.25 -22.44 2.42
C ALA A 350 -18.04 -23.30 2.05
N SER A 351 -18.20 -24.19 1.06
CA SER A 351 -17.10 -25.04 0.56
C SER A 351 -16.01 -24.20 -0.09
N VAL A 352 -16.37 -23.24 -0.94
CA VAL A 352 -15.42 -22.32 -1.58
C VAL A 352 -14.70 -21.47 -0.53
N ALA A 353 -15.41 -20.95 0.48
CA ALA A 353 -14.76 -20.17 1.56
C ALA A 353 -13.75 -21.00 2.36
N LEU A 354 -14.07 -22.26 2.66
CA LEU A 354 -13.13 -23.21 3.28
C LEU A 354 -11.91 -23.46 2.39
N LEU A 355 -12.11 -23.71 1.10
CA LEU A 355 -11.02 -23.93 0.13
C LEU A 355 -10.16 -22.69 -0.06
N LEU A 356 -10.73 -21.48 -0.10
CA LEU A 356 -9.95 -20.24 -0.15
C LEU A 356 -9.12 -20.08 1.12
N THR A 357 -9.67 -20.43 2.29
CA THR A 357 -8.94 -20.40 3.57
C THR A 357 -7.83 -21.47 3.61
N ALA A 358 -8.01 -22.58 2.89
CA ALA A 358 -7.01 -23.62 2.72
C ALA A 358 -5.78 -23.18 1.92
N LEU A 359 -5.88 -22.11 1.11
CA LEU A 359 -4.78 -21.52 0.34
C LEU A 359 -3.97 -20.49 1.15
N ILE A 360 -4.39 -20.15 2.38
CA ILE A 360 -3.66 -19.17 3.18
C ILE A 360 -2.21 -19.60 3.48
N PRO A 361 -1.88 -20.89 3.69
CA PRO A 361 -0.49 -21.32 3.78
C PRO A 361 0.43 -20.84 2.65
N ASP A 362 -0.01 -21.00 1.41
CA ASP A 362 0.72 -20.53 0.23
C ASP A 362 0.73 -18.99 0.20
N GLY A 363 -0.38 -18.36 0.56
CA GLY A 363 -0.47 -16.91 0.74
C GLY A 363 0.49 -16.36 1.79
N ALA A 364 0.71 -17.08 2.89
CA ALA A 364 1.63 -16.70 3.97
C ALA A 364 3.09 -16.81 3.50
N THR A 365 3.39 -17.82 2.67
CA THR A 365 4.69 -17.95 1.99
C THR A 365 4.92 -16.78 1.04
N GLY A 366 3.94 -16.44 0.21
CA GLY A 366 4.00 -15.27 -0.67
C GLY A 366 4.16 -13.96 0.09
N LEU A 367 3.45 -13.81 1.23
CA LEU A 367 3.59 -12.66 2.11
C LEU A 367 4.99 -12.55 2.72
N ALA A 368 5.56 -13.67 3.17
CA ALA A 368 6.92 -13.72 3.71
C ALA A 368 7.98 -13.34 2.66
N LEU A 369 7.81 -13.78 1.40
CA LEU A 369 8.67 -13.39 0.29
C LEU A 369 8.60 -11.87 0.03
N LEU A 370 7.39 -11.31 -0.04
CA LEU A 370 7.21 -9.86 -0.22
C LEU A 370 7.77 -9.05 0.95
N TYR A 371 7.64 -9.56 2.17
CA TYR A 371 8.20 -8.95 3.36
C TYR A 371 9.73 -8.96 3.32
N GLY A 372 10.36 -10.11 3.04
CA GLY A 372 11.81 -10.21 2.89
C GLY A 372 12.36 -9.34 1.76
N ALA A 373 11.62 -9.24 0.65
CA ALA A 373 11.95 -8.34 -0.46
C ALA A 373 11.97 -6.87 -0.02
N SER A 374 11.00 -6.44 0.79
CA SER A 374 10.87 -5.06 1.25
C SER A 374 11.94 -4.64 2.26
N THR A 375 12.47 -5.60 3.04
CA THR A 375 13.47 -5.34 4.08
C THR A 375 14.90 -5.68 3.65
N SER A 376 15.07 -6.21 2.43
CA SER A 376 16.37 -6.61 1.90
C SER A 376 17.30 -5.40 1.70
N PRO A 377 18.47 -5.35 2.37
CA PRO A 377 19.45 -4.29 2.16
C PRO A 377 19.96 -4.22 0.72
N ARG A 378 20.02 -5.38 0.04
CA ARG A 378 20.46 -5.48 -1.36
C ARG A 378 19.46 -4.83 -2.31
N VAL A 379 18.16 -5.10 -2.12
CA VAL A 379 17.09 -4.43 -2.88
C VAL A 379 17.10 -2.93 -2.59
N ALA A 380 17.27 -2.53 -1.32
CA ALA A 380 17.36 -1.12 -0.94
C ALA A 380 18.54 -0.41 -1.65
N ALA A 381 19.72 -1.03 -1.70
CA ALA A 381 20.89 -0.49 -2.40
C ALA A 381 20.65 -0.33 -3.91
N LEU A 382 20.09 -1.34 -4.59
CA LEU A 382 19.75 -1.20 -6.02
C LEU A 382 18.74 -0.08 -6.26
N MET A 383 17.76 0.08 -5.38
CA MET A 383 16.78 1.16 -5.48
C MET A 383 17.38 2.54 -5.23
N GLU A 384 18.33 2.65 -4.31
CA GLU A 384 19.09 3.88 -4.11
C GLU A 384 19.87 4.25 -5.38
N VAL A 385 20.51 3.27 -6.03
CA VAL A 385 21.14 3.48 -7.34
C VAL A 385 20.12 3.91 -8.39
N GLU A 386 18.97 3.23 -8.54
CA GLU A 386 17.94 3.65 -9.50
C GLU A 386 17.41 5.08 -9.24
N ARG A 387 17.45 5.56 -7.98
CA ARG A 387 17.09 6.94 -7.59
C ARG A 387 18.23 7.95 -7.74
N GLY A 388 19.34 7.59 -8.40
CA GLY A 388 20.46 8.50 -8.64
C GLY A 388 21.55 8.48 -7.56
N GLY A 389 21.44 7.59 -6.57
CA GLY A 389 22.43 7.41 -5.52
C GLY A 389 23.81 7.11 -6.08
N ARG A 390 24.83 7.79 -5.53
CA ARG A 390 26.23 7.66 -5.96
C ARG A 390 27.24 7.84 -4.82
N GLY A 391 26.83 7.67 -3.56
CA GLY A 391 27.69 7.80 -2.37
C GLY A 391 28.77 6.72 -2.27
N SER A 392 29.90 7.00 -1.61
CA SER A 392 30.99 6.06 -1.35
C SER A 392 30.54 4.82 -0.58
N GLY A 393 29.75 4.96 0.47
CA GLY A 393 29.15 3.87 1.23
C GLY A 393 28.16 3.03 0.42
N LEU A 394 27.42 3.65 -0.52
CA LEU A 394 26.59 2.92 -1.47
C LEU A 394 27.46 2.07 -2.41
N LEU A 395 28.52 2.66 -2.97
CA LEU A 395 29.48 1.93 -3.80
C LEU A 395 30.16 0.81 -3.02
N GLU A 396 30.55 1.05 -1.77
CA GLU A 396 31.16 0.05 -0.90
C GLU A 396 30.20 -1.12 -0.65
N THR A 397 28.92 -0.83 -0.37
CA THR A 397 27.88 -1.84 -0.16
C THR A 397 27.72 -2.74 -1.38
N VAL A 398 27.63 -2.15 -2.58
CA VAL A 398 27.50 -2.91 -3.83
C VAL A 398 28.80 -3.66 -4.18
N THR A 399 29.96 -3.09 -3.84
CA THR A 399 31.27 -3.74 -4.05
C THR A 399 31.45 -4.95 -3.15
N ARG A 400 31.07 -4.82 -1.88
CA ARG A 400 31.06 -5.93 -0.93
C ARG A 400 30.15 -7.05 -1.41
N TRP A 401 28.95 -6.71 -1.87
CA TRP A 401 28.03 -7.69 -2.45
C TRP A 401 28.63 -8.38 -3.70
N THR A 402 29.32 -7.64 -4.58
CA THR A 402 30.04 -8.24 -5.72
C THR A 402 31.11 -9.25 -5.27
N ALA A 403 31.77 -9.00 -4.14
CA ALA A 403 32.78 -9.91 -3.59
C ALA A 403 32.14 -11.15 -2.93
N GLU A 404 31.01 -10.98 -2.24
CA GLU A 404 30.22 -12.08 -1.65
C GLU A 404 29.62 -13.00 -2.72
N GLU A 405 29.14 -12.43 -3.84
CA GLU A 405 28.46 -13.16 -4.92
C GLU A 405 29.04 -12.84 -6.30
N PRO A 406 30.22 -13.38 -6.66
CA PRO A 406 30.94 -12.99 -7.89
C PRO A 406 30.23 -13.32 -9.20
N LYS A 407 29.21 -14.19 -9.16
CA LYS A 407 28.41 -14.59 -10.32
C LYS A 407 27.13 -13.78 -10.48
N GLU A 408 26.78 -12.94 -9.50
CA GLU A 408 25.59 -12.10 -9.56
C GLU A 408 25.88 -10.82 -10.37
N VAL A 409 25.01 -10.52 -11.34
CA VAL A 409 25.28 -9.48 -12.34
C VAL A 409 24.78 -8.11 -11.89
N LEU A 410 23.71 -8.05 -11.09
CA LEU A 410 23.11 -6.78 -10.65
C LEU A 410 24.05 -5.84 -9.91
N PRO A 411 24.89 -6.29 -8.95
CA PRO A 411 25.79 -5.37 -8.28
C PRO A 411 26.84 -4.79 -9.24
N LEU A 412 27.26 -5.52 -10.29
CA LEU A 412 28.13 -4.98 -11.34
C LEU A 412 27.43 -3.91 -12.19
N LEU A 413 26.15 -4.11 -12.53
CA LEU A 413 25.36 -3.09 -13.24
C LEU A 413 25.19 -1.83 -12.38
N ALA A 414 24.93 -2.00 -11.09
CA ALA A 414 24.82 -0.92 -10.13
C ALA A 414 26.14 -0.16 -9.94
N GLN A 415 27.28 -0.85 -9.82
CA GLN A 415 28.61 -0.24 -9.82
C GLN A 415 28.85 0.58 -11.08
N GLY A 416 28.56 0.02 -12.26
CA GLY A 416 28.71 0.73 -13.53
C GLY A 416 27.92 2.03 -13.58
N LEU A 417 26.66 2.02 -13.10
CA LEU A 417 25.83 3.22 -13.02
C LEU A 417 26.39 4.26 -12.04
N ILE A 418 26.84 3.82 -10.86
CA ILE A 418 27.45 4.70 -9.85
C ILE A 418 28.70 5.39 -10.44
N HIS A 419 29.65 4.60 -10.97
CA HIS A 419 30.89 5.11 -11.54
C HIS A 419 30.63 6.06 -12.72
N ARG A 420 29.71 5.69 -13.63
CA ARG A 420 29.35 6.55 -14.77
C ARG A 420 28.84 7.91 -14.31
N ARG A 421 27.98 7.94 -13.29
CA ARG A 421 27.41 9.18 -12.73
C ARG A 421 28.42 10.02 -11.95
N ARG A 422 29.50 9.41 -11.46
CA ARG A 422 30.65 10.12 -10.88
C ARG A 422 31.61 10.66 -11.94
N GLY A 423 31.50 10.20 -13.19
CA GLY A 423 32.46 10.50 -14.25
C GLY A 423 33.69 9.57 -14.23
N GLU A 424 33.66 8.52 -13.42
CA GLU A 424 34.68 7.46 -13.33
C GLU A 424 34.46 6.48 -14.51
N LEU A 425 34.68 6.97 -15.73
CA LEU A 425 34.27 6.28 -16.97
C LEU A 425 35.04 4.97 -17.22
N ALA A 426 36.29 4.87 -16.75
CA ALA A 426 37.11 3.67 -16.92
C ALA A 426 36.61 2.53 -16.01
N GLU A 427 36.27 2.86 -14.77
CA GLU A 427 35.69 1.98 -13.78
C GLU A 427 34.30 1.53 -14.22
N ALA A 428 33.49 2.45 -14.74
CA ALA A 428 32.17 2.14 -15.29
C ALA A 428 32.27 1.13 -16.46
N ARG A 429 33.17 1.38 -17.42
CA ARG A 429 33.46 0.46 -18.53
C ARG A 429 33.84 -0.92 -18.01
N THR A 430 34.74 -0.98 -17.03
CA THR A 430 35.22 -2.24 -16.44
C THR A 430 34.08 -3.02 -15.78
N ALA A 431 33.23 -2.34 -15.01
CA ALA A 431 32.07 -2.96 -14.36
C ALA A 431 31.08 -3.53 -15.39
N TYR A 432 30.76 -2.78 -16.45
CA TYR A 432 29.87 -3.25 -17.52
C TYR A 432 30.47 -4.40 -18.33
N GLN A 433 31.76 -4.36 -18.63
CA GLN A 433 32.45 -5.47 -19.31
C GLN A 433 32.44 -6.74 -18.47
N ARG A 434 32.66 -6.63 -17.15
CA ARG A 434 32.52 -7.76 -16.22
C ARG A 434 31.09 -8.30 -16.20
N ALA A 435 30.08 -7.43 -16.19
CA ALA A 435 28.68 -7.83 -16.27
C ALA A 435 28.38 -8.60 -17.56
N LEU A 436 28.87 -8.12 -18.71
CA LEU A 436 28.72 -8.78 -20.02
C LEU A 436 29.51 -10.09 -20.13
N ALA A 437 30.62 -10.23 -19.40
CA ALA A 437 31.35 -11.49 -19.32
C ALA A 437 30.55 -12.58 -18.57
N LEU A 438 29.71 -12.19 -17.62
CA LEU A 438 28.79 -13.11 -16.93
C LEU A 438 27.53 -13.37 -17.75
N VAL A 439 26.95 -12.32 -18.34
CA VAL A 439 25.72 -12.39 -19.14
C VAL A 439 25.89 -11.54 -20.41
N PRO A 440 26.27 -12.17 -21.55
CA PRO A 440 26.57 -11.45 -22.80
C PRO A 440 25.36 -10.72 -23.41
N ASP A 441 24.16 -11.25 -23.19
CA ASP A 441 22.92 -10.81 -23.83
C ASP A 441 22.14 -9.86 -22.91
N LEU A 442 22.75 -8.75 -22.52
CA LEU A 442 22.12 -7.68 -21.74
C LEU A 442 22.00 -6.40 -22.59
N PRO A 443 20.85 -6.16 -23.27
CA PRO A 443 20.66 -4.98 -24.13
C PRO A 443 20.95 -3.67 -23.40
N GLY A 444 20.41 -3.51 -22.18
CA GLY A 444 20.62 -2.32 -21.37
C GLY A 444 22.08 -2.07 -20.98
N THR A 445 22.87 -3.14 -20.81
CA THR A 445 24.31 -2.99 -20.52
C THR A 445 25.08 -2.54 -21.74
N HIS A 446 24.71 -3.00 -22.95
CA HIS A 446 25.25 -2.46 -24.20
C HIS A 446 24.89 -0.98 -24.39
N VAL A 447 23.68 -0.56 -24.06
CA VAL A 447 23.30 0.87 -24.03
C VAL A 447 24.21 1.66 -23.09
N ASN A 448 24.38 1.21 -21.85
CA ASN A 448 25.20 1.92 -20.88
C ASN A 448 26.70 1.93 -21.24
N LEU A 449 27.22 0.85 -21.84
CA LEU A 449 28.58 0.81 -22.37
C LEU A 449 28.75 1.79 -23.54
N GLY A 450 27.74 1.90 -24.41
CA GLY A 450 27.69 2.90 -25.47
C GLY A 450 27.71 4.33 -24.93
N ASN A 451 26.95 4.60 -23.87
CA ASN A 451 26.97 5.91 -23.18
C ASN A 451 28.37 6.23 -22.64
N VAL A 452 29.03 5.27 -21.99
CA VAL A 452 30.40 5.43 -21.48
C VAL A 452 31.38 5.70 -22.63
N ALA A 453 31.31 4.94 -23.72
CA ALA A 453 32.16 5.14 -24.90
C ALA A 453 31.94 6.52 -25.55
N PHE A 454 30.69 6.96 -25.65
CA PHE A 454 30.34 8.28 -26.17
C PHE A 454 30.95 9.40 -25.32
N LEU A 455 30.82 9.31 -23.99
CA LEU A 455 31.39 10.27 -23.05
C LEU A 455 32.93 10.26 -23.03
N GLN A 456 33.57 9.15 -23.40
CA GLN A 456 35.03 9.04 -23.55
C GLN A 456 35.54 9.57 -24.90
N GLY A 457 34.66 10.04 -25.79
CA GLY A 457 35.04 10.50 -27.13
C GLY A 457 35.35 9.35 -28.09
N GLU A 458 34.75 8.18 -27.88
CA GLU A 458 34.87 6.99 -28.74
C GLU A 458 33.55 6.70 -29.49
N PRO A 459 33.08 7.60 -30.39
CA PRO A 459 31.71 7.58 -30.93
C PRO A 459 31.40 6.34 -31.78
N GLU A 460 32.38 5.79 -32.51
CA GLU A 460 32.16 4.56 -33.30
C GLU A 460 31.91 3.34 -32.42
N ARG A 461 32.60 3.24 -31.27
CA ARG A 461 32.33 2.19 -30.27
C ARG A 461 30.97 2.38 -29.62
N ALA A 462 30.56 3.64 -29.40
CA ALA A 462 29.22 3.94 -28.92
C ALA A 462 28.15 3.44 -29.91
N ARG A 463 28.31 3.74 -31.21
CA ARG A 463 27.39 3.25 -32.26
C ARG A 463 27.28 1.73 -32.25
N GLN A 464 28.41 1.01 -32.26
CA GLN A 464 28.43 -0.45 -32.25
C GLN A 464 27.70 -1.02 -31.02
N ALA A 465 27.88 -0.40 -29.86
CA ALA A 465 27.19 -0.82 -28.64
C ALA A 465 25.68 -0.58 -28.71
N TYR A 466 25.22 0.57 -29.22
CA TYR A 466 23.79 0.84 -29.43
C TYR A 466 23.18 -0.10 -30.48
N GLU A 467 23.87 -0.34 -31.60
CA GLU A 467 23.46 -1.32 -32.62
C GLU A 467 23.39 -2.74 -32.04
N ARG A 468 24.31 -3.11 -31.15
CA ARG A 468 24.28 -4.39 -30.47
C ARG A 468 23.09 -4.51 -29.51
N ALA A 469 22.77 -3.44 -28.78
CA ALA A 469 21.56 -3.38 -27.96
C ALA A 469 20.30 -3.57 -28.81
N LEU A 470 20.22 -2.91 -29.97
CA LEU A 470 19.10 -3.04 -30.91
C LEU A 470 19.04 -4.41 -31.60
N ALA A 471 20.17 -5.06 -31.82
CA ALA A 471 20.19 -6.44 -32.33
C ALA A 471 19.58 -7.43 -31.33
N LEU A 472 19.77 -7.19 -30.02
CA LEU A 472 19.19 -8.00 -28.95
C LEU A 472 17.74 -7.60 -28.63
N ASN A 473 17.42 -6.31 -28.74
CA ASN A 473 16.09 -5.75 -28.54
C ASN A 473 15.81 -4.63 -29.58
N PRO A 474 15.21 -4.96 -30.74
CA PRO A 474 14.99 -4.00 -31.82
C PRO A 474 14.10 -2.82 -31.47
N GLU A 475 13.32 -2.95 -30.39
CA GLU A 475 12.33 -1.95 -29.97
C GLU A 475 12.77 -1.18 -28.72
N ASP A 476 14.04 -1.29 -28.31
CA ASP A 476 14.57 -0.60 -27.12
C ASP A 476 14.54 0.93 -27.32
N PRO A 477 13.65 1.66 -26.63
CA PRO A 477 13.53 3.11 -26.79
C PRO A 477 14.78 3.87 -26.34
N LEU A 478 15.56 3.32 -25.40
CA LEU A 478 16.75 3.98 -24.88
C LEU A 478 17.92 3.85 -25.86
N ALA A 479 18.07 2.67 -26.46
CA ALA A 479 19.06 2.44 -27.51
C ALA A 479 18.76 3.30 -28.76
N LEU A 480 17.50 3.35 -29.21
CA LEU A 480 17.07 4.21 -30.32
C LEU A 480 17.34 5.70 -30.04
N PHE A 481 17.08 6.14 -28.82
CA PHE A 481 17.32 7.53 -28.42
C PHE A 481 18.82 7.86 -28.37
N ASN A 482 19.65 7.04 -27.72
CA ASN A 482 21.08 7.33 -27.65
C ASN A 482 21.76 7.21 -29.02
N LEU A 483 21.25 6.33 -29.89
CA LEU A 483 21.65 6.27 -31.30
C LEU A 483 21.29 7.56 -32.06
N SER A 484 20.12 8.15 -31.80
CA SER A 484 19.75 9.44 -32.42
C SER A 484 20.67 10.57 -31.98
N GLN A 485 21.16 10.56 -30.74
CA GLN A 485 22.14 11.51 -30.25
C GLN A 485 23.49 11.36 -30.95
N TYR A 486 23.94 10.11 -31.14
CA TYR A 486 25.10 9.81 -31.96
C TYR A 486 24.93 10.29 -33.41
N GLN A 487 23.78 10.01 -34.04
CA GLN A 487 23.49 10.42 -35.42
C GLN A 487 23.47 11.96 -35.54
N THR A 488 22.91 12.65 -34.55
CA THR A 488 22.93 14.12 -34.46
C THR A 488 24.34 14.66 -34.37
N GLU A 489 25.23 14.01 -33.60
CA GLU A 489 26.65 14.38 -33.53
C GLU A 489 27.37 14.26 -34.86
N ARG A 490 26.98 13.29 -35.67
CA ARG A 490 27.53 13.06 -37.01
C ARG A 490 26.79 13.81 -38.11
N LEU A 491 25.88 14.73 -37.76
CA LEU A 491 25.05 15.51 -38.69
C LEU A 491 24.16 14.65 -39.60
N GLN A 492 23.83 13.43 -39.17
CA GLN A 492 22.91 12.50 -39.85
C GLN A 492 21.46 12.78 -39.45
N LEU A 493 20.97 14.00 -39.75
CA LEU A 493 19.75 14.55 -39.16
C LEU A 493 18.47 13.76 -39.48
N GLU A 494 18.34 13.22 -40.70
CA GLU A 494 17.17 12.42 -41.10
C GLU A 494 17.08 11.09 -40.32
N GLN A 495 18.22 10.42 -40.15
CA GLN A 495 18.30 9.18 -39.38
C GLN A 495 18.07 9.46 -37.89
N ALA A 496 18.66 10.54 -37.38
CA ALA A 496 18.46 10.99 -36.00
C ALA A 496 16.98 11.24 -35.71
N GLN A 497 16.29 11.95 -36.60
CA GLN A 497 14.86 12.22 -36.46
C GLN A 497 14.04 10.93 -36.44
N THR A 498 14.33 10.00 -37.36
CA THR A 498 13.64 8.69 -37.42
C THR A 498 13.83 7.89 -36.14
N SER A 499 15.07 7.77 -35.66
CA SER A 499 15.39 7.03 -34.42
C SER A 499 14.77 7.71 -33.19
N TYR A 500 14.76 9.04 -33.16
CA TYR A 500 14.12 9.82 -32.09
C TYR A 500 12.60 9.61 -32.05
N GLU A 501 11.93 9.71 -33.19
CA GLU A 501 10.48 9.49 -33.31
C GLU A 501 10.11 8.05 -32.92
N ALA A 502 10.92 7.06 -33.32
CA ALA A 502 10.74 5.69 -32.91
C ALA A 502 10.88 5.53 -31.38
N ALA A 503 11.92 6.11 -30.78
CA ALA A 503 12.15 6.07 -29.34
C ALA A 503 10.98 6.69 -28.55
N VAL A 504 10.53 7.88 -28.94
CA VAL A 504 9.40 8.57 -28.31
C VAL A 504 8.08 7.84 -28.55
N GLY A 505 7.88 7.27 -29.74
CA GLY A 505 6.70 6.46 -30.05
C GLY A 505 6.60 5.22 -29.17
N ARG A 506 7.73 4.55 -28.87
CA ARG A 506 7.78 3.37 -28.00
C ARG A 506 7.68 3.71 -26.52
N LEU A 507 8.26 4.84 -26.11
CA LEU A 507 8.19 5.32 -24.74
C LEU A 507 7.72 6.78 -24.72
N PRO A 508 6.41 7.06 -24.81
CA PRO A 508 5.91 8.44 -24.80
C PRO A 508 6.33 9.24 -23.56
N ALA A 509 6.58 8.57 -22.44
CA ALA A 509 7.14 9.20 -21.23
C ALA A 509 8.56 9.79 -21.45
N LEU A 510 9.33 9.26 -22.41
CA LEU A 510 10.63 9.78 -22.80
C LEU A 510 10.52 11.18 -23.44
N ALA A 511 9.49 11.47 -24.24
CA ALA A 511 9.28 12.82 -24.78
C ALA A 511 9.17 13.88 -23.68
N GLY A 512 8.42 13.58 -22.61
CA GLY A 512 8.31 14.48 -21.46
C GLY A 512 9.64 14.74 -20.76
N ARG A 513 10.50 13.71 -20.66
CA ARG A 513 11.85 13.83 -20.09
C ARG A 513 12.78 14.70 -20.95
N LEU A 514 12.65 14.60 -22.27
CA LEU A 514 13.56 15.23 -23.23
C LEU A 514 13.16 16.66 -23.63
N ALA A 515 11.87 17.03 -23.52
CA ALA A 515 11.39 18.38 -23.81
C ALA A 515 12.07 19.47 -22.95
N LEU A 516 12.55 19.12 -21.75
CA LEU A 516 13.34 20.00 -20.89
C LEU A 516 14.79 20.17 -21.37
N ALA A 517 15.35 19.17 -22.04
CA ALA A 517 16.73 19.19 -22.55
C ALA A 517 16.87 20.09 -23.79
N THR A 518 15.89 20.07 -24.68
CA THR A 518 15.89 20.88 -25.91
C THR A 518 15.71 22.38 -25.65
N ALA A 519 15.12 22.77 -24.52
CA ALA A 519 14.91 24.17 -24.13
C ALA A 519 16.17 24.86 -23.55
N GLY A 520 17.21 24.10 -23.20
CA GLY A 520 18.37 24.59 -22.43
C GLY A 520 19.65 24.87 -23.23
N GLY A 521 19.69 24.55 -24.53
CA GLY A 521 20.84 24.79 -25.41
C GLY A 521 21.97 23.74 -25.33
N ALA A 522 22.36 23.28 -26.54
CA ALA A 522 23.59 22.61 -26.98
C ALA A 522 24.17 21.36 -26.26
N GLU A 523 23.75 20.97 -25.06
CA GLU A 523 24.25 19.74 -24.44
C GLU A 523 23.43 18.50 -24.82
N ARG A 524 24.10 17.52 -25.44
CA ARG A 524 23.49 16.24 -25.83
C ARG A 524 23.22 15.41 -24.58
N VAL A 525 21.97 14.99 -24.41
CA VAL A 525 21.52 14.20 -23.27
C VAL A 525 21.55 12.73 -23.62
N LEU A 526 22.21 11.92 -22.80
CA LEU A 526 22.19 10.46 -22.87
C LEU A 526 21.28 9.91 -21.77
N VAL A 527 20.58 8.81 -22.06
CA VAL A 527 19.72 8.12 -21.08
C VAL A 527 20.31 6.76 -20.75
N ASP A 528 20.45 6.48 -19.46
CA ASP A 528 20.88 5.16 -19.00
C ASP A 528 19.76 4.13 -19.10
N ALA A 529 20.15 2.89 -19.38
CA ALA A 529 19.30 1.74 -19.15
C ALA A 529 19.23 1.42 -17.64
N PRO A 530 18.03 1.23 -17.08
CA PRO A 530 17.84 0.89 -15.68
C PRO A 530 18.28 -0.54 -15.37
N ILE A 531 18.49 -0.84 -14.09
CA ILE A 531 18.73 -2.20 -13.61
C ILE A 531 17.49 -3.07 -13.91
N PRO A 532 17.64 -4.26 -14.52
CA PRO A 532 16.51 -5.12 -14.86
C PRO A 532 15.68 -5.53 -13.64
N VAL A 533 14.37 -5.22 -13.67
CA VAL A 533 13.43 -5.52 -12.58
C VAL A 533 13.35 -7.02 -12.27
N GLU A 534 13.49 -7.86 -13.30
CA GLU A 534 13.50 -9.32 -13.16
C GLU A 534 14.67 -9.81 -12.30
N GLY A 535 15.84 -9.20 -12.44
CA GLY A 535 16.98 -9.51 -11.59
C GLY A 535 16.72 -9.08 -10.16
N ILE A 536 16.14 -7.89 -9.95
CA ILE A 536 15.80 -7.40 -8.61
C ILE A 536 14.87 -8.39 -7.89
N TRP A 537 13.86 -8.93 -8.59
CA TRP A 537 12.98 -9.97 -8.05
C TRP A 537 13.71 -11.25 -7.66
N ARG A 538 14.68 -11.68 -8.47
CA ARG A 538 15.49 -12.86 -8.17
C ARG A 538 16.30 -12.66 -6.89
N VAL A 539 16.97 -11.52 -6.74
CA VAL A 539 17.72 -11.20 -5.52
C VAL A 539 16.79 -11.06 -4.31
N ALA A 540 15.64 -10.42 -4.50
CA ALA A 540 14.64 -10.24 -3.45
C ALA A 540 14.09 -11.57 -2.92
N THR A 541 14.03 -12.62 -3.76
CA THR A 541 13.46 -13.93 -3.41
C THR A 541 14.52 -15.00 -3.08
N ALA A 542 15.78 -14.81 -3.48
CA ALA A 542 16.88 -15.74 -3.26
C ALA A 542 17.35 -15.85 -1.79
N GLY A 543 17.15 -14.80 -0.97
CA GLY A 543 17.68 -14.71 0.40
C GLY A 543 16.85 -15.37 1.50
N SER A 544 16.02 -16.38 1.20
CA SER A 544 14.85 -16.67 2.02
C SER A 544 14.84 -18.07 2.67
N ALA A 545 16.01 -18.52 3.16
CA ALA A 545 16.13 -19.75 3.96
C ALA A 545 15.16 -19.77 5.17
N ASP A 546 14.82 -18.58 5.68
CA ASP A 546 13.85 -18.40 6.77
C ASP A 546 12.40 -18.20 6.30
N THR A 547 12.09 -18.22 5.00
CA THR A 547 10.71 -18.02 4.50
C THR A 547 9.71 -18.99 5.11
N PRO A 548 9.98 -20.31 5.20
CA PRO A 548 9.05 -21.23 5.85
C PRO A 548 8.87 -20.92 7.34
N VAL A 549 9.92 -20.45 8.02
CA VAL A 549 9.90 -20.07 9.44
C VAL A 549 9.08 -18.79 9.63
N LEU A 550 9.32 -17.77 8.82
CA LEU A 550 8.59 -16.50 8.83
C LEU A 550 7.12 -16.70 8.43
N ALA A 551 6.84 -17.49 7.39
CA ALA A 551 5.49 -17.87 7.00
C ALA A 551 4.79 -18.64 8.12
N GLY A 552 5.51 -19.55 8.78
CA GLY A 552 5.05 -20.27 9.97
C GLY A 552 4.73 -19.34 11.13
N ALA A 553 5.56 -18.34 11.41
CA ALA A 553 5.32 -17.34 12.46
C ALA A 553 4.10 -16.45 12.12
N LEU A 554 4.02 -15.97 10.88
CA LEU A 554 2.91 -15.15 10.38
C LEU A 554 1.58 -15.92 10.38
N TRP A 555 1.59 -17.24 10.14
CA TRP A 555 0.40 -18.09 10.16
C TRP A 555 0.05 -18.59 11.57
N GLY A 556 1.03 -19.14 12.27
CA GLY A 556 0.88 -19.76 13.60
C GLY A 556 0.40 -18.78 14.67
N GLY A 557 0.73 -17.49 14.53
CA GLY A 557 0.18 -16.43 15.37
C GLY A 557 -1.28 -16.06 15.05
N ARG A 558 -1.76 -16.29 13.82
CA ARG A 558 -3.12 -15.90 13.37
C ARG A 558 -4.19 -16.94 13.71
N LEU A 559 -3.85 -18.22 13.63
CA LEU A 559 -4.74 -19.34 13.92
C LEU A 559 -3.96 -20.40 14.70
N PRO A 560 -3.83 -20.25 16.02
CA PRO A 560 -3.17 -21.27 16.81
C PRO A 560 -3.89 -22.62 16.57
N TYR A 561 -3.13 -23.71 16.56
CA TYR A 561 -3.62 -25.10 16.47
C TYR A 561 -3.98 -25.66 15.08
N VAL A 562 -3.68 -24.98 13.98
CA VAL A 562 -3.67 -25.60 12.64
C VAL A 562 -2.27 -25.51 12.02
N PRO A 563 -1.47 -26.59 12.07
CA PRO A 563 -0.21 -26.66 11.37
C PRO A 563 -0.39 -26.30 9.90
N LEU A 564 0.52 -25.48 9.37
CA LEU A 564 0.52 -25.03 7.97
C LEU A 564 0.35 -26.20 6.98
N ALA A 565 1.01 -27.32 7.26
CA ALA A 565 1.01 -28.52 6.43
C ALA A 565 -0.32 -29.30 6.45
N SER A 566 -1.11 -29.22 7.53
CA SER A 566 -2.37 -29.97 7.66
C SER A 566 -3.61 -29.15 7.32
N ALA A 567 -3.49 -27.82 7.20
CA ALA A 567 -4.61 -26.92 6.92
C ALA A 567 -5.39 -27.29 5.64
N PRO A 568 -4.75 -27.61 4.50
CA PRO A 568 -5.48 -27.97 3.28
C PRO A 568 -6.32 -29.24 3.43
N TRP A 569 -5.80 -30.21 4.18
CA TRP A 569 -6.48 -31.49 4.43
C TRP A 569 -7.67 -31.32 5.37
N VAL A 570 -7.52 -30.54 6.44
CA VAL A 570 -8.62 -30.27 7.39
C VAL A 570 -9.74 -29.49 6.72
N LEU A 571 -9.41 -28.40 6.02
CA LEU A 571 -10.39 -27.52 5.41
C LEU A 571 -11.04 -28.14 4.16
N GLY A 572 -10.23 -28.81 3.32
CA GLY A 572 -10.74 -29.59 2.19
C GLY A 572 -11.59 -30.78 2.63
N GLY A 573 -11.17 -31.50 3.67
CA GLY A 573 -11.94 -32.56 4.29
C GLY A 573 -13.29 -32.06 4.83
N ALA A 574 -13.31 -30.93 5.52
CA ALA A 574 -14.55 -30.29 5.98
C ALA A 574 -15.47 -29.92 4.80
N ALA A 575 -14.92 -29.36 3.72
CA ALA A 575 -15.67 -29.04 2.52
C ALA A 575 -16.35 -30.28 1.90
N VAL A 576 -15.62 -31.41 1.81
CA VAL A 576 -16.19 -32.69 1.35
C VAL A 576 -17.25 -33.22 2.33
N LEU A 577 -16.97 -33.17 3.64
CA LEU A 577 -17.88 -33.65 4.68
C LEU A 577 -19.21 -32.90 4.71
N ILE A 578 -19.25 -31.60 4.39
CA ILE A 578 -20.50 -30.85 4.23
C ILE A 578 -21.44 -31.55 3.24
N TRP A 579 -20.90 -32.02 2.11
CA TRP A 579 -21.68 -32.70 1.07
C TRP A 579 -22.05 -34.13 1.46
N VAL A 580 -21.11 -34.88 2.05
CA VAL A 580 -21.35 -36.25 2.54
C VAL A 580 -22.45 -36.26 3.60
N VAL A 581 -22.35 -35.39 4.62
CA VAL A 581 -23.35 -35.28 5.68
C VAL A 581 -24.70 -34.85 5.12
N ALA A 582 -24.72 -33.88 4.20
CA ALA A 582 -25.96 -33.45 3.54
C ALA A 582 -26.62 -34.60 2.76
N PHE A 583 -25.84 -35.40 2.02
CA PHE A 583 -26.34 -36.56 1.29
C PHE A 583 -26.90 -37.64 2.23
N LEU A 584 -26.14 -38.03 3.26
CA LEU A 584 -26.55 -39.04 4.24
C LEU A 584 -27.81 -38.63 5.02
N LYS A 585 -27.92 -37.35 5.40
CA LYS A 585 -29.09 -36.81 6.09
C LYS A 585 -30.29 -36.60 5.15
N ALA A 586 -30.08 -36.32 3.87
CA ALA A 586 -31.15 -36.29 2.88
C ALA A 586 -31.78 -37.69 2.74
N ALA A 587 -30.97 -38.75 2.65
CA ALA A 587 -31.46 -40.13 2.54
C ALA A 587 -32.27 -40.60 3.76
N ARG A 588 -31.91 -40.15 4.97
CA ARG A 588 -32.58 -40.56 6.23
C ARG A 588 -33.76 -39.68 6.65
N GLY A 589 -33.99 -38.56 5.94
CA GLY A 589 -34.97 -37.54 6.31
C GLY A 589 -34.51 -36.69 7.51
N HIS A 590 -34.17 -35.42 7.25
CA HIS A 590 -33.70 -34.46 8.24
C HIS A 590 -34.76 -33.39 8.57
N ALA A 591 -34.51 -32.59 9.60
CA ALA A 591 -35.37 -31.46 9.96
C ALA A 591 -35.41 -30.38 8.86
N LEU A 592 -36.62 -29.93 8.54
CA LEU A 592 -36.95 -28.86 7.61
C LEU A 592 -37.63 -27.70 8.35
N SER A 593 -37.49 -26.49 7.83
CA SER A 593 -38.21 -25.31 8.32
C SER A 593 -39.48 -25.08 7.53
N CYS A 594 -40.58 -24.79 8.21
CA CYS A 594 -41.84 -24.43 7.56
C CYS A 594 -41.76 -23.04 6.90
N GLU A 595 -42.06 -22.94 5.60
CA GLU A 595 -41.98 -21.67 4.85
C GLU A 595 -42.93 -20.57 5.37
N LYS A 596 -44.00 -20.94 6.06
CA LYS A 596 -44.96 -20.00 6.65
C LYS A 596 -44.57 -19.62 8.08
N CYS A 597 -44.53 -20.57 9.01
CA CYS A 597 -44.35 -20.24 10.42
C CYS A 597 -42.91 -20.41 10.95
N GLY A 598 -41.98 -20.91 10.12
CA GLY A 598 -40.59 -21.15 10.50
C GLY A 598 -40.37 -22.27 11.52
N ARG A 599 -41.41 -23.02 11.90
CA ARG A 599 -41.29 -24.11 12.87
C ARG A 599 -40.51 -25.29 12.27
N PRO A 600 -39.56 -25.88 13.01
CA PRO A 600 -38.87 -27.09 12.58
C PRO A 600 -39.84 -28.29 12.58
N PHE A 601 -39.75 -29.12 11.55
CA PHE A 601 -40.45 -30.40 11.45
C PHE A 601 -39.62 -31.39 10.64
N CYS A 602 -39.81 -32.69 10.82
CA CYS A 602 -39.11 -33.71 10.03
C CYS A 602 -40.08 -34.78 9.51
N PRO A 603 -39.70 -35.55 8.48
CA PRO A 603 -40.53 -36.63 7.94
C PRO A 603 -40.89 -37.72 8.96
N LYS A 604 -40.09 -37.88 10.03
CA LYS A 604 -40.34 -38.84 11.11
C LYS A 604 -41.49 -38.40 12.02
N CYS A 605 -41.52 -37.10 12.34
CA CYS A 605 -42.56 -36.50 13.19
C CYS A 605 -43.91 -36.30 12.48
N GLN A 606 -43.91 -36.16 11.15
CA GLN A 606 -45.12 -35.88 10.37
C GLN A 606 -45.24 -36.85 9.19
N ARG A 607 -45.74 -38.06 9.44
CA ARG A 607 -45.90 -39.11 8.40
C ARG A 607 -46.94 -38.77 7.32
N PHE A 608 -47.97 -37.99 7.66
CA PHE A 608 -49.18 -37.80 6.84
C PHE A 608 -49.14 -36.60 5.88
N PHE A 609 -48.19 -35.68 6.02
CA PHE A 609 -48.08 -34.50 5.15
C PHE A 609 -46.71 -34.50 4.47
N ARG A 610 -46.62 -35.15 3.30
CA ARG A 610 -45.40 -35.22 2.47
C ARG A 610 -45.34 -34.17 1.36
N GLU A 611 -46.40 -33.39 1.15
CA GLU A 611 -46.47 -32.43 0.06
C GLU A 611 -46.09 -31.01 0.51
N GLY A 612 -44.85 -30.62 0.19
CA GLY A 612 -44.35 -29.24 0.32
C GLY A 612 -43.59 -28.97 1.62
N ARG A 613 -42.91 -27.82 1.69
CA ARG A 613 -42.14 -27.36 2.86
C ARG A 613 -43.02 -26.70 3.94
N LEU A 614 -44.19 -27.30 4.21
CA LEU A 614 -45.16 -26.81 5.20
C LEU A 614 -45.28 -27.80 6.35
N CYS A 615 -45.29 -27.30 7.59
CA CYS A 615 -45.65 -28.14 8.72
C CYS A 615 -47.15 -28.49 8.69
N ALA A 616 -47.54 -29.61 9.29
CA ALA A 616 -48.92 -30.12 9.31
C ALA A 616 -49.97 -29.05 9.68
N ARG A 617 -49.65 -28.15 10.62
CA ARG A 617 -50.56 -27.05 11.02
C ARG A 617 -50.76 -26.00 9.93
N CYS A 618 -49.71 -25.64 9.21
CA CYS A 618 -49.79 -24.68 8.09
C CYS A 618 -50.37 -25.33 6.85
N ALA A 619 -50.04 -26.59 6.57
CA ALA A 619 -50.64 -27.36 5.48
C ALA A 619 -52.16 -27.46 5.69
N ALA A 620 -52.62 -27.82 6.89
CA ALA A 620 -54.04 -27.87 7.20
C ALA A 620 -54.74 -26.51 7.04
N ALA A 621 -54.12 -25.41 7.47
CA ALA A 621 -54.76 -24.09 7.44
C ALA A 621 -54.84 -23.44 6.05
N PHE A 622 -53.86 -23.70 5.17
CA PHE A 622 -53.77 -23.04 3.87
C PHE A 622 -54.18 -23.92 2.68
N LYS A 623 -54.21 -25.26 2.80
CA LYS A 623 -54.61 -26.16 1.71
C LYS A 623 -56.01 -26.78 1.86
N ARG A 624 -56.60 -26.87 3.05
CA ARG A 624 -57.93 -27.50 3.22
C ARG A 624 -59.05 -26.49 2.98
N GLU A 625 -60.00 -26.86 2.12
CA GLU A 625 -61.29 -26.19 2.01
C GLU A 625 -62.12 -26.45 3.29
N GLY A 626 -62.88 -25.45 3.75
CA GLY A 626 -63.70 -25.55 4.97
C GLY A 626 -63.02 -25.18 6.30
N VAL A 627 -61.78 -24.67 6.29
CA VAL A 627 -61.13 -24.16 7.51
C VAL A 627 -61.69 -22.79 7.90
N GLY A 628 -62.14 -22.65 9.16
CA GLY A 628 -62.71 -21.41 9.69
C GLY A 628 -61.77 -20.20 9.62
N GLU A 629 -62.34 -19.04 9.32
CA GLU A 629 -61.63 -17.77 9.04
C GLU A 629 -60.72 -17.32 10.19
N THR A 630 -61.13 -17.57 11.44
CA THR A 630 -60.33 -17.30 12.64
C THR A 630 -59.01 -18.07 12.67
N THR A 631 -59.00 -19.31 12.18
CA THR A 631 -57.79 -20.14 12.13
C THR A 631 -56.83 -19.65 11.04
N LYS A 632 -57.37 -19.19 9.90
CA LYS A 632 -56.58 -18.60 8.82
C LYS A 632 -55.91 -17.29 9.27
N THR A 633 -56.68 -16.37 9.86
CA THR A 633 -56.17 -15.08 10.35
C THR A 633 -55.10 -15.23 11.44
N LEU A 634 -55.27 -16.15 12.40
CA LEU A 634 -54.23 -16.46 13.40
C LEU A 634 -52.92 -16.92 12.76
N ARG A 635 -52.99 -17.74 11.70
CA ARG A 635 -51.80 -18.25 11.00
C ARG A 635 -51.13 -17.19 10.14
N VAL A 636 -51.88 -16.27 9.55
CA VAL A 636 -51.33 -15.09 8.87
C VAL A 636 -50.55 -14.23 9.87
N ARG A 637 -51.12 -13.95 11.06
CA ARG A 637 -50.40 -13.22 12.12
C ARG A 637 -49.13 -13.93 12.59
N GLU A 638 -49.14 -15.25 12.76
CA GLU A 638 -47.93 -16.03 13.08
C GLU A 638 -46.86 -15.91 11.97
N HIS A 639 -47.27 -15.94 10.70
CA HIS A 639 -46.38 -15.77 9.55
C HIS A 639 -45.74 -14.38 9.52
N GLU A 640 -46.54 -13.33 9.72
CA GLU A 640 -46.07 -11.94 9.80
C GLU A 640 -45.11 -11.75 10.98
N ALA A 641 -45.43 -12.31 12.16
CA ALA A 641 -44.58 -12.25 13.33
C ALA A 641 -43.23 -12.97 13.11
N TYR A 642 -43.25 -14.12 12.45
CA TYR A 642 -42.03 -14.84 12.07
C TYR A 642 -41.17 -14.01 11.10
N ARG A 643 -41.76 -13.48 10.02
CA ARG A 643 -41.05 -12.59 9.07
C ARG A 643 -40.52 -11.34 9.75
N ALA A 644 -41.29 -10.72 10.65
CA ALA A 644 -40.85 -9.55 11.42
C ALA A 644 -39.68 -9.86 12.35
N ARG A 645 -39.66 -11.04 12.99
CA ARG A 645 -38.53 -11.48 13.81
C ARG A 645 -37.30 -11.74 12.96
N ALA A 646 -37.44 -12.47 11.85
CA ALA A 646 -36.34 -12.72 10.92
C ALA A 646 -35.73 -11.41 10.40
N ARG A 647 -36.56 -10.42 10.01
CA ARG A 647 -36.10 -9.08 9.62
C ARG A 647 -35.35 -8.35 10.72
N ARG A 648 -35.85 -8.38 11.96
CA ARG A 648 -35.18 -7.76 13.12
C ARG A 648 -33.83 -8.40 13.44
N SER A 649 -33.78 -9.74 13.51
CA SER A 649 -32.52 -10.48 13.73
C SER A 649 -31.52 -10.18 12.62
N ALA A 650 -31.98 -10.19 11.38
CA ALA A 650 -31.13 -9.91 10.26
C ALA A 650 -30.61 -8.45 10.30
N LEU A 651 -31.43 -7.47 10.70
CA LEU A 651 -30.99 -6.07 10.93
C LEU A 651 -29.89 -6.00 11.99
N ALA A 652 -30.10 -6.65 13.13
CA ALA A 652 -29.11 -6.70 14.19
C ALA A 652 -27.76 -7.22 13.68
N PHE A 653 -27.76 -8.32 12.91
CA PHE A 653 -26.52 -8.84 12.31
C PHE A 653 -25.83 -7.86 11.36
N SER A 654 -26.56 -7.16 10.49
CA SER A 654 -25.93 -6.19 9.56
C SER A 654 -25.42 -4.92 10.23
N VAL A 655 -25.98 -4.53 11.37
CA VAL A 655 -25.50 -3.38 12.16
C VAL A 655 -24.17 -3.72 12.83
N VAL A 656 -24.00 -4.97 13.29
CA VAL A 656 -22.74 -5.41 13.89
C VAL A 656 -21.69 -5.66 12.81
N PHE A 657 -22.04 -6.42 11.77
CA PHE A 657 -21.12 -6.76 10.68
C PHE A 657 -21.80 -6.58 9.31
N PRO A 658 -21.26 -5.73 8.41
CA PRO A 658 -21.74 -5.64 7.03
C PRO A 658 -21.78 -7.02 6.38
N GLY A 659 -22.86 -7.34 5.65
CA GLY A 659 -23.02 -8.65 4.99
C GLY A 659 -23.61 -9.78 5.87
N ALA A 660 -23.40 -9.79 7.20
CA ALA A 660 -23.90 -10.87 8.07
C ALA A 660 -25.43 -11.03 8.03
N GLY A 661 -26.17 -9.92 7.95
CA GLY A 661 -27.62 -9.97 7.80
C GLY A 661 -28.10 -10.56 6.47
N HIS A 662 -27.30 -10.49 5.40
CA HIS A 662 -27.61 -11.15 4.12
C HIS A 662 -27.39 -12.66 4.22
N LEU A 663 -26.37 -13.11 4.94
CA LEU A 663 -26.16 -14.54 5.26
C LEU A 663 -27.35 -15.10 6.04
N TYR A 664 -27.84 -14.37 7.05
CA TYR A 664 -28.98 -14.80 7.87
C TYR A 664 -30.27 -14.99 7.05
N VAL A 665 -30.51 -14.17 6.02
CA VAL A 665 -31.71 -14.27 5.15
C VAL A 665 -31.52 -15.29 4.01
N GLY A 666 -30.29 -15.80 3.81
CA GLY A 666 -29.97 -16.83 2.83
C GLY A 666 -29.43 -16.32 1.50
N SER A 667 -28.98 -15.06 1.43
CA SER A 667 -28.23 -14.50 0.30
C SER A 667 -26.73 -14.74 0.50
N ALA A 668 -26.29 -16.01 0.48
CA ALA A 668 -24.93 -16.40 0.89
C ALA A 668 -23.81 -15.66 0.15
N LEU A 669 -23.83 -15.60 -1.19
CA LEU A 669 -22.75 -14.98 -1.97
C LEU A 669 -22.61 -13.49 -1.64
N ALA A 670 -23.70 -12.73 -1.73
CA ALA A 670 -23.68 -11.29 -1.44
C ALA A 670 -23.30 -11.03 0.03
N GLY A 671 -23.80 -11.85 0.96
CA GLY A 671 -23.46 -11.73 2.37
C GLY A 671 -22.00 -12.00 2.68
N PHE A 672 -21.43 -13.06 2.09
CA PHE A 672 -20.03 -13.41 2.29
C PHE A 672 -19.08 -12.39 1.65
N LEU A 673 -19.36 -11.95 0.41
CA LEU A 673 -18.53 -10.94 -0.26
C LEU A 673 -18.56 -9.60 0.47
N LEU A 674 -19.75 -9.10 0.86
CA LEU A 674 -19.85 -7.85 1.63
C LEU A 674 -19.14 -7.96 2.98
N LEU A 675 -19.23 -9.11 3.64
CA LEU A 675 -18.54 -9.35 4.90
C LEU A 675 -17.02 -9.38 4.72
N LEU A 676 -16.52 -10.11 3.73
CA LEU A 676 -15.10 -10.22 3.42
C LEU A 676 -14.50 -8.86 3.06
N VAL A 677 -15.15 -8.11 2.16
CA VAL A 677 -14.69 -6.79 1.73
C VAL A 677 -14.73 -5.79 2.89
N ALA A 678 -15.77 -5.82 3.73
CA ALA A 678 -15.85 -4.94 4.89
C ALA A 678 -14.74 -5.23 5.92
N LEU A 679 -14.50 -6.51 6.24
CA LEU A 679 -13.41 -6.89 7.15
C LEU A 679 -12.05 -6.51 6.57
N TRP A 680 -11.84 -6.79 5.29
CA TRP A 680 -10.61 -6.41 4.58
C TRP A 680 -10.38 -4.90 4.61
N ALA A 681 -11.42 -4.11 4.32
CA ALA A 681 -11.36 -2.66 4.33
C ALA A 681 -11.10 -2.08 5.73
N ALA A 682 -11.74 -2.64 6.76
CA ALA A 682 -11.49 -2.26 8.15
C ALA A 682 -10.04 -2.55 8.60
N LEU A 683 -9.45 -3.60 8.02
CA LEU A 683 -8.06 -3.97 8.24
C LEU A 683 -7.07 -3.09 7.47
N GLN A 684 -7.42 -2.29 6.45
CA GLN A 684 -6.42 -1.53 5.67
C GLN A 684 -5.84 -0.27 6.37
N GLY A 685 -6.14 0.00 7.64
CA GLY A 685 -5.51 1.16 8.30
C GLY A 685 -5.93 1.47 9.72
N LEU A 686 -7.02 0.88 10.21
CA LEU A 686 -7.50 1.15 11.56
C LEU A 686 -7.07 0.09 12.58
N LEU A 687 -6.87 -1.15 12.13
CA LEU A 687 -6.70 -2.32 13.01
C LEU A 687 -5.50 -3.20 12.66
N LEU A 688 -4.88 -3.03 11.49
CA LEU A 688 -3.75 -3.88 11.06
C LEU A 688 -2.52 -3.82 11.97
N PRO A 689 -2.07 -2.63 12.45
CA PRO A 689 -0.90 -2.54 13.31
C PRO A 689 -1.03 -3.34 14.62
N TRP A 690 -2.27 -3.57 15.07
CA TRP A 690 -2.58 -4.35 16.26
C TRP A 690 -2.62 -5.86 16.01
N ALA A 691 -2.70 -6.28 14.75
CA ALA A 691 -2.89 -7.68 14.37
C ALA A 691 -1.61 -8.31 13.77
N ILE A 692 -0.74 -7.52 13.12
CA ILE A 692 0.40 -8.01 12.33
C ILE A 692 1.52 -6.97 12.37
N PRO A 693 2.82 -7.34 12.32
CA PRO A 693 3.87 -6.39 11.95
C PRO A 693 3.62 -5.91 10.52
N VAL A 694 3.06 -4.70 10.40
CA VAL A 694 2.77 -4.01 9.14
C VAL A 694 4.00 -3.21 8.74
N LEU A 695 4.29 -3.14 7.45
CA LEU A 695 5.29 -2.19 6.96
C LEU A 695 4.66 -0.81 6.95
N HIS A 696 5.24 0.10 7.74
CA HIS A 696 4.84 1.50 7.71
C HIS A 696 5.06 2.05 6.31
N LEU A 697 3.99 2.59 5.73
CA LEU A 697 4.09 3.31 4.47
C LEU A 697 4.62 4.72 4.76
N PRO A 698 5.42 5.31 3.85
CA PRO A 698 5.83 6.70 4.01
C PRO A 698 4.60 7.61 4.06
N GLN A 699 4.61 8.59 4.95
CA GLN A 699 3.52 9.58 5.05
C GLN A 699 3.57 10.53 3.85
N PRO A 700 2.44 10.78 3.15
CA PRO A 700 1.05 10.61 3.60
C PRO A 700 0.33 9.37 3.04
N ALA A 701 1.05 8.41 2.47
CA ALA A 701 0.48 7.20 1.88
C ALA A 701 -0.35 6.39 2.88
N GLU A 702 0.14 6.26 4.10
CA GLU A 702 -0.53 5.54 5.19
C GLU A 702 -1.92 6.14 5.50
N GLY A 703 -2.02 7.47 5.63
CA GLY A 703 -3.28 8.17 5.88
C GLY A 703 -4.30 8.00 4.75
N LEU A 704 -3.85 8.04 3.49
CA LEU A 704 -4.72 7.81 2.32
C LEU A 704 -5.23 6.38 2.24
N PHE A 705 -4.37 5.43 2.56
CA PHE A 705 -4.70 4.03 2.54
C PHE A 705 -5.74 3.70 3.63
N ALA A 706 -5.57 4.27 4.84
CA ALA A 706 -6.57 4.21 5.90
C ALA A 706 -7.89 4.90 5.50
N ALA A 707 -7.82 6.06 4.85
CA ALA A 707 -8.97 6.79 4.35
C ALA A 707 -9.78 5.97 3.32
N PHE A 708 -9.09 5.33 2.37
CA PHE A 708 -9.70 4.45 1.38
C PHE A 708 -10.38 3.25 2.04
N GLY A 709 -9.70 2.59 3.00
CA GLY A 709 -10.27 1.49 3.78
C GLY A 709 -11.54 1.92 4.53
N GLY A 710 -11.51 3.08 5.20
CA GLY A 710 -12.66 3.64 5.90
C GLY A 710 -13.85 3.94 4.97
N ALA A 711 -13.59 4.54 3.80
CA ALA A 711 -14.63 4.83 2.81
C ALA A 711 -15.26 3.55 2.24
N LEU A 712 -14.43 2.54 1.93
CA LEU A 712 -14.90 1.25 1.42
C LEU A 712 -15.72 0.49 2.47
N PHE A 713 -15.29 0.49 3.74
CA PHE A 713 -16.05 -0.08 4.84
C PHE A 713 -17.42 0.61 4.98
N LEU A 714 -17.45 1.94 4.97
CA LEU A 714 -18.67 2.73 5.04
C LEU A 714 -19.62 2.41 3.88
N ALA A 715 -19.10 2.28 2.66
CA ALA A 715 -19.88 1.90 1.49
C ALA A 715 -20.52 0.50 1.67
N CYS A 716 -19.76 -0.49 2.16
CA CYS A 716 -20.27 -1.82 2.45
C CYS A 716 -21.34 -1.80 3.54
N TYR A 717 -21.13 -1.00 4.60
CA TYR A 717 -22.08 -0.82 5.69
C TYR A 717 -23.41 -0.22 5.17
N LEU A 718 -23.34 0.89 4.42
CA LEU A 718 -24.52 1.54 3.85
C LEU A 718 -25.26 0.62 2.87
N TRP A 719 -24.55 -0.16 2.07
CA TRP A 719 -25.15 -1.17 1.19
C TRP A 719 -25.90 -2.23 2.01
N SER A 720 -25.23 -2.86 2.99
CA SER A 720 -25.78 -3.90 3.86
C SER A 720 -27.08 -3.46 4.56
N VAL A 721 -27.18 -2.18 4.93
CA VAL A 721 -28.39 -1.59 5.53
C VAL A 721 -29.47 -1.27 4.47
N ARG A 722 -29.10 -0.68 3.32
CA ARG A 722 -30.05 -0.23 2.27
C ARG A 722 -30.68 -1.36 1.46
N ALA A 723 -29.89 -2.36 1.03
CA ALA A 723 -30.34 -3.41 0.12
C ALA A 723 -31.52 -4.24 0.67
N ARG A 724 -31.78 -4.19 1.98
CA ARG A 724 -32.85 -4.95 2.61
C ARG A 724 -34.19 -4.26 2.73
N LYS A 725 -34.29 -2.99 2.36
CA LYS A 725 -35.61 -2.41 2.06
C LYS A 725 -36.28 -3.13 0.87
N LYS A 726 -35.49 -3.76 -0.02
CA LYS A 726 -35.99 -4.45 -1.23
C LYS A 726 -36.25 -5.96 -1.06
N VAL A 727 -35.55 -6.65 -0.15
CA VAL A 727 -35.66 -8.12 0.04
C VAL A 727 -36.93 -8.53 0.81
N GLY A 728 -37.72 -7.56 1.28
CA GLY A 728 -38.96 -7.79 2.01
C GLY A 728 -40.25 -7.46 1.25
N ALA A 729 -40.16 -7.06 -0.03
CA ALA A 729 -41.30 -6.84 -0.92
C ALA A 729 -41.71 -8.14 -1.60
#